data_AF-A0A2K0USQ0-F1
#
_entry.id   AF-A0A2K0USQ0-F1
#
_cell.length_a   1.000
_cell.length_b   1.000
_cell.length_c   1.000
_cell.angle_alpha   90.00
_cell.angle_beta   90.00
_cell.angle_gamma   90.00
#
_symmetry.space_group_name_H-M   'P 1'
#
loop_
_entity.id
_entity.type
_entity.pdbx_description
1 polymer ?
#
loop_
_entity_poly.entity_id
_entity_poly.type
_entity_poly.pdbx_seq_one_letter_code
_entity_poly.pdbx_strand_id
1 'polypeptide(L)'
;MEPFVHLPEYPFAICQKCKVGFITSEVANHLKRKHGNISQKERQRIKQAVATCEGVAKDQAELQGWILPPPTISPNPYIKPPQEDGLGCDDCPYVVRDIQQMQKHHREQHGWVNHQKRGGRHRAQQEQPPVPWRRGVCCQQICHWGHGKRWFEVGRHSGVEGGTTRGKRPQEEEAGEADELQSRAEFLNKIQQEDREQFESEANARIQAANDKWEAERWLNRCGWPRYLEGVERDELRALLQPIGDDEPVLQRMWEIFEQVLDEAYTATSRCFPGTAELFEIGRREASITTDKPFQGLMEPDSWERYKAWWKTLMSIWKRLESWHDGREGGRSDNNSNHSDDSSNDSSDDSSDDSSGYGVSETDRSDHSSARGQRPSYRMTIRQEELWKAFDKGVTQVVNGTDRDSQYTPERLQRDCLDVVVQFLDHPFKNGDHYESIVIGALAIMGFDREGGGWVPAINYTPIYSAVIKVARYLVLYQSMLERDRQKAQLRQWMGERQAEEEAEGLFRIVRDKVQRFMTRIPEGAGVDPTPMNWIINTRTYGKQIRYTTPGTERIDWRGDQIIHGQVRITMGEISDMLHSLTIEARRTLVRLAMGKIEPKRTPVQSTVGDIEGGGDEEEDDIALPRIPWSKIEDRHGESALGHSFIKDEENQSWITAGEGWTRQQIISSSARYNAWISKPSPDEEASEACPYKERAVRAYSQMEASRRGQPRF
;
A
#
# COMPACT_ATOMS: atom_id res chain seq x y z
N MET A 1 -2.31 -42.66 -37.10
CA MET A 1 -1.04 -42.35 -36.41
C MET A 1 -1.21 -41.46 -35.19
N GLU A 2 -2.41 -40.93 -34.90
CA GLU A 2 -2.63 -40.10 -33.71
C GLU A 2 -2.13 -40.77 -32.42
N PRO A 3 -1.43 -40.04 -31.54
CA PRO A 3 -1.19 -38.59 -31.52
C PRO A 3 0.08 -38.11 -32.26
N PHE A 4 0.66 -38.90 -33.16
CA PHE A 4 1.90 -38.57 -33.88
C PHE A 4 1.68 -37.95 -35.26
N VAL A 5 2.57 -37.03 -35.63
CA VAL A 5 2.72 -36.42 -36.96
C VAL A 5 4.16 -36.66 -37.44
N HIS A 6 4.32 -37.05 -38.69
CA HIS A 6 5.64 -37.12 -39.35
C HIS A 6 5.73 -35.97 -40.36
N LEU A 7 6.89 -35.33 -40.37
CA LEU A 7 7.23 -34.27 -41.31
C LEU A 7 8.42 -34.77 -42.14
N PRO A 8 8.38 -34.73 -43.49
CA PRO A 8 9.42 -35.30 -44.35
C PRO A 8 10.83 -34.75 -44.08
N GLU A 9 10.93 -33.53 -43.56
CA GLU A 9 12.18 -32.85 -43.23
C GLU A 9 12.88 -33.44 -41.99
N TYR A 10 12.19 -34.29 -41.23
CA TYR A 10 12.64 -34.83 -39.96
C TYR A 10 12.48 -36.37 -39.90
N PRO A 11 13.52 -37.12 -39.53
CA PRO A 11 13.44 -38.57 -39.40
C PRO A 11 12.75 -39.04 -38.11
N PHE A 12 11.79 -38.28 -37.59
CA PHE A 12 11.14 -38.47 -36.29
C PHE A 12 9.62 -38.41 -36.40
N ALA A 13 8.93 -39.26 -35.64
CA ALA A 13 7.50 -39.12 -35.38
C ALA A 13 7.27 -38.18 -34.19
N ILE A 14 6.61 -37.04 -34.40
CA ILE A 14 6.42 -35.99 -33.41
C ILE A 14 5.08 -36.14 -32.71
N CYS A 15 5.09 -36.29 -31.38
CA CYS A 15 3.87 -36.35 -30.58
C CYS A 15 3.26 -34.96 -30.44
N GLN A 16 2.05 -34.74 -30.98
CA GLN A 16 1.39 -33.43 -30.94
C GLN A 16 1.11 -32.92 -29.51
N LYS A 17 0.87 -33.84 -28.56
CA LYS A 17 0.56 -33.51 -27.16
C LYS A 17 1.82 -33.21 -26.34
N CYS A 18 2.89 -33.97 -26.55
CA CYS A 18 4.13 -33.80 -25.79
C CYS A 18 5.14 -32.88 -26.44
N LYS A 19 4.92 -32.50 -27.72
CA LYS A 19 5.77 -31.60 -28.52
C LYS A 19 7.23 -32.08 -28.60
N VAL A 20 7.42 -33.39 -28.78
CA VAL A 20 8.73 -34.07 -28.82
C VAL A 20 8.73 -35.14 -29.93
N GLY A 21 9.84 -35.25 -30.66
CA GLY A 21 10.06 -36.28 -31.69
C GLY A 21 10.60 -37.60 -31.13
N PHE A 22 10.14 -38.71 -31.71
CA PHE A 22 10.49 -40.08 -31.33
C PHE A 22 10.81 -40.93 -32.58
N ILE A 23 11.75 -41.85 -32.44
CA ILE A 23 11.99 -42.93 -33.42
C ILE A 23 11.04 -44.11 -33.18
N THR A 24 10.86 -44.97 -34.17
CA THR A 24 9.86 -46.05 -34.13
C THR A 24 9.99 -46.96 -32.90
N SER A 25 11.21 -47.26 -32.48
CA SER A 25 11.49 -48.09 -31.29
C SER A 25 11.09 -47.44 -29.96
N GLU A 26 11.05 -46.11 -29.89
CA GLU A 26 10.76 -45.34 -28.66
C GLU A 26 9.26 -45.06 -28.47
N VAL A 27 8.46 -45.07 -29.55
CA VAL A 27 7.03 -44.74 -29.57
C VAL A 27 6.22 -45.54 -28.54
N ALA A 28 6.44 -46.85 -28.46
CA ALA A 28 5.66 -47.71 -27.56
C ALA A 28 5.91 -47.41 -26.08
N ASN A 29 7.16 -47.10 -25.72
CA ASN A 29 7.53 -46.74 -24.35
C ASN A 29 6.99 -45.35 -23.98
N HIS A 30 7.04 -44.40 -24.92
CA HIS A 30 6.44 -43.08 -24.75
C HIS A 30 4.93 -43.16 -24.47
N LEU A 31 4.18 -43.88 -25.31
CA LEU A 31 2.73 -44.07 -25.13
C LEU A 31 2.41 -44.71 -23.79
N LYS A 32 3.22 -45.68 -23.33
CA LYS A 32 3.06 -46.31 -22.01
C LYS A 32 3.23 -45.33 -20.84
N ARG A 33 4.21 -44.43 -20.91
CA ARG A 33 4.56 -43.53 -19.80
C ARG A 33 3.78 -42.22 -19.76
N LYS A 34 3.41 -41.68 -20.93
CA LYS A 34 2.78 -40.35 -21.04
C LYS A 34 1.34 -40.37 -21.56
N HIS A 35 0.88 -41.50 -22.08
CA HIS A 35 -0.49 -41.67 -22.58
C HIS A 35 -1.16 -42.93 -21.98
N GLY A 36 -1.33 -42.90 -20.65
CA GLY A 36 -1.93 -43.99 -19.86
C GLY A 36 -3.30 -44.46 -20.36
N ASN A 37 -4.08 -43.54 -20.94
CA ASN A 37 -5.45 -43.77 -21.40
C ASN A 37 -5.56 -44.56 -22.72
N ILE A 38 -4.44 -44.80 -23.41
CA ILE A 38 -4.42 -45.57 -24.67
C ILE A 38 -4.22 -47.06 -24.33
N SER A 39 -5.15 -47.91 -24.77
CA SER A 39 -5.11 -49.35 -24.52
C SER A 39 -3.88 -50.04 -25.14
N GLN A 40 -3.46 -51.18 -24.61
CA GLN A 40 -2.29 -51.92 -25.14
C GLN A 40 -2.45 -52.31 -26.62
N LYS A 41 -3.67 -52.69 -27.04
CA LYS A 41 -3.99 -53.02 -28.43
C LYS A 41 -3.82 -51.80 -29.34
N GLU A 42 -4.28 -50.63 -28.90
CA GLU A 42 -4.17 -49.39 -29.66
C GLU A 42 -2.73 -48.87 -29.70
N ARG A 43 -1.95 -49.03 -28.63
CA ARG A 43 -0.50 -48.72 -28.64
C ARG A 43 0.26 -49.53 -29.69
N GLN A 44 -0.06 -50.81 -29.82
CA GLN A 44 0.58 -51.68 -30.82
C GLN A 44 0.18 -51.28 -32.24
N ARG A 45 -1.08 -50.88 -32.46
CA ARG A 45 -1.57 -50.36 -33.73
C ARG A 45 -0.88 -49.05 -34.12
N ILE A 46 -0.72 -48.11 -33.18
CA ILE A 46 0.00 -46.84 -33.41
C ILE A 46 1.47 -47.11 -33.72
N LYS A 47 2.13 -48.02 -32.98
CA LYS A 47 3.52 -48.43 -33.25
C LYS A 47 3.68 -48.98 -34.67
N GLN A 48 2.78 -49.86 -35.10
CA GLN A 48 2.80 -50.40 -36.47
C GLN A 48 2.57 -49.30 -37.51
N ALA A 49 1.63 -48.38 -37.28
CA ALA A 49 1.38 -47.27 -38.18
C ALA A 49 2.60 -46.34 -38.34
N VAL A 50 3.31 -46.03 -37.24
CA VAL A 50 4.56 -45.24 -37.30
C VAL A 50 5.69 -46.04 -37.98
N ALA A 51 5.75 -47.36 -37.79
CA ALA A 51 6.74 -48.22 -38.45
C ALA A 51 6.54 -48.35 -39.96
N THR A 52 5.31 -48.10 -40.44
CA THR A 52 4.96 -48.16 -41.87
C THR A 52 5.17 -46.81 -42.56
N CYS A 53 5.53 -45.75 -41.82
CA CYS A 53 5.80 -44.44 -42.39
C CYS A 53 7.22 -44.37 -42.94
N GLU A 54 7.31 -44.22 -44.26
CA GLU A 54 8.58 -43.99 -44.94
C GLU A 54 9.20 -42.67 -44.47
N GLY A 55 10.44 -42.74 -43.98
CA GLY A 55 11.20 -41.57 -43.51
C GLY A 55 11.32 -41.43 -41.99
N VAL A 56 10.66 -42.24 -41.16
CA VAL A 56 10.91 -42.27 -39.70
C VAL A 56 12.02 -43.26 -39.38
N ALA A 57 13.05 -42.84 -38.65
CA ALA A 57 14.14 -43.72 -38.25
C ALA A 57 13.67 -44.80 -37.26
N LYS A 58 14.15 -46.03 -37.43
CA LYS A 58 13.78 -47.19 -36.62
C LYS A 58 14.53 -47.21 -35.29
N ASP A 59 15.82 -46.89 -35.33
CA ASP A 59 16.74 -46.86 -34.20
C ASP A 59 17.65 -45.61 -34.20
N GLN A 60 18.48 -45.47 -33.15
CA GLN A 60 19.42 -44.35 -33.04
C GLN A 60 20.62 -44.48 -34.00
N ALA A 61 20.90 -45.67 -34.54
CA ALA A 61 22.01 -45.87 -35.47
C ALA A 61 21.68 -45.30 -36.87
N GLU A 62 20.43 -45.41 -37.31
CA GLU A 62 19.93 -44.76 -38.53
C GLU A 62 20.00 -43.22 -38.47
N LEU A 63 20.11 -42.63 -37.27
CA LEU A 63 20.25 -41.18 -37.07
C LEU A 63 21.69 -40.67 -37.10
N GLN A 64 22.69 -41.56 -37.15
CA GLN A 64 24.11 -41.17 -37.06
C GLN A 64 24.58 -40.30 -38.24
N GLY A 65 23.95 -40.47 -39.42
CA GLY A 65 24.17 -39.67 -40.62
C GLY A 65 23.17 -38.53 -40.86
N TRP A 66 22.26 -38.26 -39.91
CA TRP A 66 21.24 -37.25 -40.08
C TRP A 66 21.82 -35.83 -40.07
N ILE A 67 21.59 -35.10 -41.17
CA ILE A 67 21.98 -33.70 -41.35
C ILE A 67 20.86 -32.83 -40.78
N LEU A 68 21.22 -31.86 -39.94
CA LEU A 68 20.26 -30.91 -39.39
C LEU A 68 19.64 -30.07 -40.53
N PRO A 69 18.37 -29.69 -40.41
CA PRO A 69 17.74 -28.82 -41.40
C PRO A 69 18.49 -27.48 -41.51
N PRO A 70 18.43 -26.83 -42.69
CA PRO A 70 19.12 -25.59 -42.92
C PRO A 70 18.57 -24.47 -42.02
N PRO A 71 19.39 -23.47 -41.66
CA PRO A 71 18.99 -22.32 -40.82
C PRO A 71 17.76 -21.54 -41.32
N THR A 72 17.47 -21.64 -42.61
CA THR A 72 16.36 -20.97 -43.30
C THR A 72 15.02 -21.67 -43.08
N ILE A 73 14.98 -22.83 -42.42
CA ILE A 73 13.75 -23.59 -42.21
C ILE A 73 12.78 -22.82 -41.32
N SER A 74 11.49 -22.86 -41.66
CA SER A 74 10.44 -22.27 -40.83
C SER A 74 10.30 -23.02 -39.50
N PRO A 75 9.98 -22.33 -38.39
CA PRO A 75 9.70 -22.97 -37.11
C PRO A 75 8.72 -24.14 -37.21
N ASN A 76 9.07 -25.28 -36.62
CA ASN A 76 8.21 -26.46 -36.62
C ASN A 76 7.13 -26.33 -35.51
N PRO A 77 5.83 -26.28 -35.84
CA PRO A 77 4.75 -26.05 -34.88
C PRO A 77 4.42 -27.28 -34.00
N TYR A 78 4.94 -28.45 -34.36
CA TYR A 78 4.67 -29.71 -33.65
C TYR A 78 5.69 -30.03 -32.56
N ILE A 79 6.81 -29.30 -32.48
CA ILE A 79 7.80 -29.39 -31.38
C ILE A 79 7.68 -28.18 -30.46
N LYS A 80 8.56 -28.08 -29.45
CA LYS A 80 8.59 -26.92 -28.55
C LYS A 80 8.80 -25.62 -29.33
N PRO A 81 8.20 -24.50 -28.91
CA PRO A 81 8.34 -23.22 -29.61
C PRO A 81 9.81 -22.78 -29.68
N PRO A 82 10.20 -22.03 -30.72
CA PRO A 82 11.54 -21.48 -30.87
C PRO A 82 12.01 -20.78 -29.59
N GLN A 83 13.29 -20.96 -29.27
CA GLN A 83 13.94 -20.26 -28.18
C GLN A 83 14.80 -19.15 -28.79
N GLU A 84 14.63 -17.92 -28.34
CA GLU A 84 15.28 -16.72 -28.89
C GLU A 84 16.67 -16.45 -28.27
N ASP A 85 17.06 -17.22 -27.26
CA ASP A 85 18.34 -17.10 -26.56
C ASP A 85 19.47 -17.98 -27.15
N GLY A 86 19.31 -18.43 -28.39
CA GLY A 86 20.31 -19.26 -29.08
C GLY A 86 21.58 -18.49 -29.44
N LEU A 87 22.72 -19.19 -29.39
CA LEU A 87 24.02 -18.76 -29.88
C LEU A 87 24.33 -19.56 -31.14
N GLY A 88 24.54 -18.89 -32.28
CA GLY A 88 24.86 -19.54 -33.56
C GLY A 88 26.30 -19.25 -33.98
N CYS A 89 27.05 -20.28 -34.36
CA CYS A 89 28.39 -20.13 -34.92
C CYS A 89 28.31 -19.39 -36.28
N ASP A 90 29.33 -18.57 -36.57
CA ASP A 90 29.44 -17.88 -37.87
C ASP A 90 30.03 -18.78 -38.97
N ASP A 91 30.93 -19.69 -38.58
CA ASP A 91 31.68 -20.52 -39.52
C ASP A 91 30.98 -21.86 -39.86
N CYS A 92 30.03 -22.31 -39.04
CA CYS A 92 29.30 -23.56 -39.28
C CYS A 92 27.87 -23.55 -38.73
N PRO A 93 27.01 -24.54 -39.10
CA PRO A 93 25.61 -24.63 -38.63
C PRO A 93 25.42 -24.97 -37.15
N TYR A 94 26.46 -24.85 -36.31
CA TYR A 94 26.40 -25.22 -34.90
C TYR A 94 25.65 -24.17 -34.07
N VAL A 95 24.69 -24.62 -33.28
CA VAL A 95 23.85 -23.77 -32.42
C VAL A 95 23.79 -24.36 -31.01
N VAL A 96 23.89 -23.50 -30.00
CA VAL A 96 23.77 -23.89 -28.59
C VAL A 96 23.29 -22.71 -27.75
N ARG A 97 22.70 -22.96 -26.59
CA ARG A 97 22.21 -21.89 -25.68
C ARG A 97 23.21 -21.53 -24.58
N ASP A 98 24.20 -22.40 -24.35
CA ASP A 98 25.23 -22.22 -23.31
C ASP A 98 26.51 -21.63 -23.91
N ILE A 99 26.92 -20.47 -23.39
CA ILE A 99 28.14 -19.75 -23.78
C ILE A 99 29.39 -20.62 -23.60
N GLN A 100 29.46 -21.43 -22.55
CA GLN A 100 30.63 -22.30 -22.30
C GLN A 100 30.77 -23.38 -23.37
N GLN A 101 29.64 -23.89 -23.86
CA GLN A 101 29.61 -24.89 -24.94
C GLN A 101 29.97 -24.26 -26.29
N MET A 102 29.52 -23.03 -26.55
CA MET A 102 29.90 -22.30 -27.76
C MET A 102 31.41 -21.98 -27.78
N GLN A 103 31.97 -21.54 -26.64
CA GLN A 103 33.41 -21.32 -26.50
C GLN A 103 34.22 -22.62 -26.68
N LYS A 104 33.72 -23.74 -26.14
CA LYS A 104 34.34 -25.05 -26.34
C LYS A 104 34.32 -25.46 -27.81
N HIS A 105 33.20 -25.29 -28.50
CA HIS A 105 33.07 -25.55 -29.93
C HIS A 105 34.07 -24.74 -30.76
N HIS A 106 34.17 -23.43 -30.53
CA HIS A 106 35.14 -22.58 -31.22
C HIS A 106 36.60 -22.94 -30.89
N ARG A 107 36.91 -23.38 -29.66
CA ARG A 107 38.25 -23.90 -29.31
C ARG A 107 38.62 -25.16 -30.09
N GLU A 108 37.70 -26.11 -30.18
CA GLU A 108 37.96 -27.45 -30.73
C GLU A 108 37.86 -27.50 -32.26
N GLN A 109 36.92 -26.77 -32.86
CA GLN A 109 36.62 -26.84 -34.30
C GLN A 109 37.17 -25.65 -35.08
N HIS A 110 37.36 -24.49 -34.44
CA HIS A 110 37.78 -23.24 -35.08
C HIS A 110 39.05 -22.64 -34.46
N GLY A 111 39.74 -23.36 -33.57
CA GLY A 111 41.04 -22.97 -33.00
C GLY A 111 41.04 -21.67 -32.17
N TRP A 112 39.88 -21.22 -31.69
CA TRP A 112 39.74 -19.95 -30.97
C TRP A 112 40.45 -19.98 -29.61
N VAL A 113 41.12 -18.88 -29.23
CA VAL A 113 41.81 -18.75 -27.94
C VAL A 113 41.22 -17.56 -27.16
N ASN A 114 40.75 -17.84 -25.93
CA ASN A 114 40.18 -16.81 -25.05
C ASN A 114 41.27 -15.87 -24.53
N HIS A 115 41.12 -14.57 -24.80
CA HIS A 115 42.09 -13.52 -24.49
C HIS A 115 41.89 -12.90 -23.09
N GLN A 116 40.82 -13.27 -22.37
CA GLN A 116 40.61 -12.82 -20.98
C GLN A 116 41.39 -13.69 -19.99
N LYS A 117 42.39 -13.09 -19.32
CA LYS A 117 43.11 -13.74 -18.19
C LYS A 117 42.23 -13.76 -16.94
N ARG A 118 42.28 -14.87 -16.21
CA ARG A 118 41.50 -15.12 -14.98
C ARG A 118 42.05 -14.29 -13.82
N GLY A 119 41.30 -13.27 -13.37
CA GLY A 119 41.54 -12.54 -12.12
C GLY A 119 41.52 -11.01 -12.24
N GLY A 120 40.37 -10.39 -11.91
CA GLY A 120 40.23 -8.94 -11.75
C GLY A 120 38.77 -8.55 -11.42
N ARG A 121 38.56 -7.82 -10.32
CA ARG A 121 37.24 -7.36 -9.84
C ARG A 121 36.58 -6.34 -10.78
N HIS A 122 35.24 -6.36 -10.78
CA HIS A 122 34.28 -5.53 -11.52
C HIS A 122 34.71 -4.09 -11.83
N ARG A 123 34.50 -3.67 -13.08
CA ARG A 123 34.18 -2.29 -13.46
C ARG A 123 33.10 -2.27 -14.53
N ALA A 124 32.30 -1.22 -14.46
CA ALA A 124 31.10 -0.94 -15.25
C ALA A 124 31.22 -1.27 -16.74
N GLN A 125 30.11 -1.81 -17.28
CA GLN A 125 29.57 -1.60 -18.63
C GLN A 125 30.59 -1.06 -19.66
N GLN A 126 31.57 -1.89 -20.02
CA GLN A 126 32.42 -1.72 -21.19
C GLN A 126 31.95 -2.69 -22.26
N GLU A 127 31.79 -2.18 -23.49
CA GLU A 127 31.46 -2.94 -24.69
C GLU A 127 32.28 -4.23 -24.76
N GLN A 128 31.59 -5.38 -24.76
CA GLN A 128 32.26 -6.67 -24.86
C GLN A 128 32.95 -6.75 -26.23
N PRO A 129 34.23 -7.19 -26.30
CA PRO A 129 34.91 -7.36 -27.58
C PRO A 129 34.12 -8.32 -28.49
N PRO A 130 34.19 -8.14 -29.83
CA PRO A 130 33.38 -8.90 -30.78
C PRO A 130 33.65 -10.39 -30.63
N VAL A 131 32.61 -11.13 -30.21
CA VAL A 131 32.66 -12.59 -30.12
C VAL A 131 32.36 -13.20 -31.50
N PRO A 132 33.02 -14.30 -31.90
CA PRO A 132 32.88 -14.88 -33.24
C PRO A 132 31.60 -15.74 -33.42
N TRP A 133 30.51 -15.39 -32.74
CA TRP A 133 29.23 -16.07 -32.83
C TRP A 133 28.07 -15.08 -32.66
N ARG A 134 26.95 -15.34 -33.33
CA ARG A 134 25.72 -14.54 -33.26
C ARG A 134 24.97 -14.85 -31.98
N ARG A 135 24.44 -13.81 -31.33
CA ARG A 135 23.54 -13.91 -30.18
C ARG A 135 22.10 -13.62 -30.62
N GLY A 136 21.12 -14.16 -29.92
CA GLY A 136 19.71 -13.92 -30.23
C GLY A 136 19.18 -14.77 -31.39
N VAL A 137 19.80 -15.92 -31.67
CA VAL A 137 19.40 -16.79 -32.78
C VAL A 137 18.21 -17.64 -32.33
N CYS A 138 17.11 -17.58 -33.10
CA CYS A 138 15.96 -18.47 -32.91
C CYS A 138 16.36 -19.93 -33.17
N CYS A 139 16.23 -20.79 -32.16
CA CYS A 139 16.62 -22.19 -32.26
C CYS A 139 15.56 -23.16 -31.70
N GLN A 140 15.47 -24.34 -32.32
CA GLN A 140 14.59 -25.42 -31.88
C GLN A 140 15.36 -26.73 -31.70
N GLN A 141 14.75 -27.65 -30.95
CA GLN A 141 15.28 -28.97 -30.66
C GLN A 141 14.13 -29.99 -30.75
N ILE A 142 14.39 -31.13 -31.38
CA ILE A 142 13.36 -32.16 -31.63
C ILE A 142 13.10 -33.00 -30.37
N CYS A 143 14.16 -33.42 -29.68
CA CYS A 143 14.08 -34.14 -28.41
C CYS A 143 15.32 -33.85 -27.54
N HIS A 144 15.30 -34.20 -26.26
CA HIS A 144 16.39 -33.86 -25.34
C HIS A 144 17.43 -34.97 -25.13
N TRP A 145 17.38 -36.04 -25.95
CA TRP A 145 18.27 -37.21 -25.86
C TRP A 145 18.72 -37.66 -27.26
N GLY A 146 19.73 -38.53 -27.30
CA GLY A 146 20.24 -39.11 -28.55
C GLY A 146 20.67 -38.07 -29.59
N HIS A 147 20.54 -38.43 -30.87
CA HIS A 147 20.91 -37.55 -32.00
C HIS A 147 19.96 -36.35 -32.20
N GLY A 148 18.73 -36.41 -31.65
CA GLY A 148 17.75 -35.31 -31.72
C GLY A 148 17.95 -34.20 -30.67
N LYS A 149 18.94 -34.35 -29.76
CA LYS A 149 19.38 -33.34 -28.77
C LYS A 149 20.06 -32.12 -29.39
N ARG A 150 20.45 -32.17 -30.67
CA ARG A 150 21.13 -31.05 -31.31
C ARG A 150 20.15 -29.90 -31.56
N TRP A 151 20.57 -28.67 -31.23
CA TRP A 151 19.83 -27.47 -31.58
C TRP A 151 20.09 -27.12 -33.04
N PHE A 152 19.08 -26.58 -33.72
CA PHE A 152 19.21 -26.04 -35.07
C PHE A 152 18.54 -24.66 -35.15
N GLU A 153 19.10 -23.80 -35.99
CA GLU A 153 18.60 -22.45 -36.25
C GLU A 153 17.35 -22.51 -37.13
N VAL A 154 16.37 -21.64 -36.85
CA VAL A 154 15.13 -21.52 -37.62
C VAL A 154 14.88 -20.07 -37.99
N GLY A 155 14.33 -19.82 -39.18
CA GLY A 155 13.91 -18.49 -39.62
C GLY A 155 15.03 -17.55 -40.09
N ARG A 156 16.21 -18.05 -40.46
CA ARG A 156 17.29 -17.21 -41.00
C ARG A 156 16.91 -16.65 -42.38
N HIS A 157 16.74 -15.34 -42.48
CA HIS A 157 16.48 -14.64 -43.74
C HIS A 157 17.81 -14.37 -44.48
N SER A 158 18.04 -15.04 -45.61
CA SER A 158 19.22 -14.83 -46.45
C SER A 158 19.15 -13.47 -47.15
N GLY A 159 19.95 -12.50 -46.71
CA GLY A 159 20.14 -11.25 -47.42
C GLY A 159 20.93 -11.46 -48.71
N VAL A 160 20.27 -11.34 -49.86
CA VAL A 160 20.89 -11.05 -51.16
C VAL A 160 19.97 -10.06 -51.89
N GLU A 161 20.42 -8.82 -52.00
CA GLU A 161 19.84 -7.80 -52.86
C GLU A 161 20.31 -8.00 -54.32
N GLY A 162 19.39 -7.82 -55.27
CA GLY A 162 19.71 -7.42 -56.65
C GLY A 162 19.21 -8.37 -57.76
N GLY A 163 18.12 -8.01 -58.44
CA GLY A 163 17.76 -8.59 -59.75
C GLY A 163 16.27 -8.58 -60.09
N THR A 164 15.80 -7.44 -60.59
CA THR A 164 14.45 -7.17 -61.10
C THR A 164 13.94 -8.21 -62.12
N THR A 165 12.72 -8.76 -61.92
CA THR A 165 11.64 -8.78 -62.95
C THR A 165 10.32 -9.32 -62.36
N ARG A 166 9.47 -8.38 -61.94
CA ARG A 166 8.01 -8.29 -62.18
C ARG A 166 7.20 -9.61 -62.22
N GLY A 167 6.56 -9.91 -61.10
CA GLY A 167 5.39 -10.79 -61.01
C GLY A 167 4.63 -10.53 -59.70
N LYS A 168 3.65 -9.61 -59.75
CA LYS A 168 2.77 -9.13 -58.66
C LYS A 168 2.52 -10.13 -57.51
N ARG A 169 2.86 -9.74 -56.27
CA ARG A 169 2.27 -10.25 -55.02
C ARG A 169 1.82 -9.08 -54.13
N PRO A 170 0.72 -9.21 -53.39
CA PRO A 170 0.37 -8.32 -52.29
C PRO A 170 1.27 -8.66 -51.09
N GLN A 171 2.25 -7.81 -50.79
CA GLN A 171 3.22 -8.03 -49.69
C GLN A 171 3.71 -6.72 -49.05
N GLU A 172 2.98 -5.61 -49.25
CA GLU A 172 3.25 -4.32 -48.61
C GLU A 172 2.49 -4.14 -47.28
N GLU A 173 1.50 -4.99 -46.96
CA GLU A 173 0.69 -4.87 -45.73
C GLU A 173 1.37 -5.49 -44.50
N GLU A 174 2.02 -6.65 -44.59
CA GLU A 174 2.58 -7.36 -43.42
C GLU A 174 3.83 -6.68 -42.79
N ALA A 175 4.63 -5.96 -43.59
CA ALA A 175 5.83 -5.26 -43.10
C ALA A 175 5.47 -3.94 -42.37
N GLY A 176 4.42 -3.25 -42.83
CA GLY A 176 3.88 -2.09 -42.13
C GLY A 176 3.17 -2.47 -40.84
N GLU A 177 2.52 -3.64 -40.79
CA GLU A 177 1.79 -4.12 -39.61
C GLU A 177 2.73 -4.45 -38.45
N ALA A 178 3.91 -5.05 -38.72
CA ALA A 178 4.91 -5.37 -37.69
C ALA A 178 5.57 -4.12 -37.09
N ASP A 179 5.91 -3.14 -37.92
CA ASP A 179 6.48 -1.85 -37.49
C ASP A 179 5.43 -1.01 -36.72
N GLU A 180 4.18 -1.02 -37.17
CA GLU A 180 3.06 -0.39 -36.46
C GLU A 180 2.79 -1.08 -35.11
N LEU A 181 2.88 -2.41 -35.02
CA LEU A 181 2.74 -3.16 -33.76
C LEU A 181 3.84 -2.81 -32.75
N GLN A 182 5.09 -2.66 -33.22
CA GLN A 182 6.22 -2.28 -32.38
C GLN A 182 6.07 -0.84 -31.87
N SER A 183 5.70 0.10 -32.75
CA SER A 183 5.38 1.49 -32.38
C SER A 183 4.24 1.59 -31.36
N ARG A 184 3.16 0.80 -31.54
CA ARG A 184 2.04 0.71 -30.58
C ARG A 184 2.48 0.22 -29.20
N ALA A 185 3.40 -0.76 -29.17
CA ALA A 185 3.92 -1.31 -27.92
C ALA A 185 4.82 -0.32 -27.18
N GLU A 186 5.71 0.38 -27.88
CA GLU A 186 6.60 1.38 -27.31
C GLU A 186 5.82 2.56 -26.70
N PHE A 187 4.82 3.06 -27.41
CA PHE A 187 3.95 4.15 -26.93
C PHE A 187 3.17 3.78 -25.66
N LEU A 188 2.54 2.59 -25.64
CA LEU A 188 1.78 2.11 -24.48
C LEU A 188 2.65 1.82 -23.26
N ASN A 189 3.88 1.35 -23.46
CA ASN A 189 4.81 1.09 -22.36
C ASN A 189 5.23 2.39 -21.68
N LYS A 190 5.48 3.46 -22.45
CA LYS A 190 5.86 4.77 -21.91
C LYS A 190 4.76 5.36 -21.03
N ILE A 191 3.53 5.42 -21.54
CA ILE A 191 2.37 5.94 -20.79
C ILE A 191 2.13 5.15 -19.50
N GLN A 192 2.15 3.81 -19.57
CA GLN A 192 1.94 2.99 -18.37
C GLN A 192 3.01 3.19 -17.32
N GLN A 193 4.27 3.37 -17.72
CA GLN A 193 5.35 3.58 -16.78
C GLN A 193 5.20 4.94 -16.08
N GLU A 194 4.90 6.00 -16.84
CA GLU A 194 4.65 7.35 -16.31
C GLU A 194 3.41 7.38 -15.39
N ASP A 195 2.28 6.81 -15.82
CA ASP A 195 1.05 6.73 -15.01
C ASP A 195 1.24 5.88 -13.74
N ARG A 196 2.00 4.77 -13.83
CA ARG A 196 2.28 3.90 -12.69
C ARG A 196 3.18 4.58 -11.68
N GLU A 197 4.25 5.23 -12.14
CA GLU A 197 5.17 5.97 -11.26
C GLU A 197 4.44 7.14 -10.60
N GLN A 198 3.60 7.89 -11.33
CA GLN A 198 2.77 8.95 -10.79
C GLN A 198 1.77 8.41 -9.76
N PHE A 199 0.98 7.39 -10.11
CA PHE A 199 -0.01 6.79 -9.21
C PHE A 199 0.63 6.17 -7.95
N GLU A 200 1.70 5.40 -8.10
CA GLU A 200 2.41 4.81 -6.96
C GLU A 200 3.05 5.90 -6.07
N SER A 201 3.57 6.98 -6.65
CA SER A 201 4.11 8.10 -5.87
C SER A 201 3.02 8.87 -5.12
N GLU A 202 1.89 9.17 -5.75
CA GLU A 202 0.78 9.90 -5.13
C GLU A 202 0.04 9.07 -4.08
N ALA A 203 -0.21 7.79 -4.37
CA ALA A 203 -0.89 6.87 -3.47
C ALA A 203 -0.02 6.53 -2.24
N ASN A 204 1.31 6.50 -2.38
CA ASN A 204 2.23 6.19 -1.28
C ASN A 204 2.68 7.42 -0.48
N ALA A 205 2.66 8.64 -1.04
CA ALA A 205 3.18 9.83 -0.36
C ALA A 205 2.24 10.47 0.67
N ARG A 206 0.92 10.53 0.40
CA ARG A 206 0.00 11.37 1.18
C ARG A 206 -1.12 10.60 1.87
N ILE A 207 -1.51 11.08 3.04
CA ILE A 207 -2.75 10.64 3.69
C ILE A 207 -3.93 11.25 2.94
N GLN A 208 -4.83 10.38 2.49
CA GLN A 208 -6.11 10.75 1.89
C GLN A 208 -7.25 10.47 2.87
N ALA A 209 -8.34 11.22 2.73
CA ALA A 209 -9.57 10.96 3.48
C ALA A 209 -10.08 9.51 3.23
N ALA A 210 -10.48 8.83 4.29
CA ALA A 210 -11.02 7.47 4.19
C ALA A 210 -12.42 7.49 3.55
N ASN A 211 -12.71 6.53 2.67
CA ASN A 211 -14.04 6.33 2.07
C ASN A 211 -14.98 5.62 3.08
N ASP A 212 -16.29 5.76 2.91
CA ASP A 212 -17.33 5.38 3.89
C ASP A 212 -17.76 3.90 3.85
N LYS A 213 -16.90 2.97 3.42
CA LYS A 213 -17.34 1.65 2.95
C LYS A 213 -17.32 0.54 4.01
N TRP A 214 -16.62 0.71 5.14
CA TRP A 214 -16.37 -0.34 6.13
C TRP A 214 -16.55 0.09 7.60
N GLU A 215 -16.89 -0.84 8.50
CA GLU A 215 -17.16 -0.54 9.93
C GLU A 215 -15.94 -0.01 10.71
N ALA A 216 -14.72 -0.44 10.34
CA ALA A 216 -13.48 0.11 10.88
C ALA A 216 -13.28 1.59 10.51
N GLU A 217 -13.81 2.01 9.35
CA GLU A 217 -13.77 3.40 8.87
C GLU A 217 -14.74 4.29 9.66
N ARG A 218 -15.80 3.75 10.30
CA ARG A 218 -16.73 4.57 11.12
C ARG A 218 -16.09 5.14 12.39
N TRP A 219 -15.27 4.34 13.09
CA TRP A 219 -14.53 4.83 14.25
C TRP A 219 -13.45 5.82 13.85
N LEU A 220 -12.74 5.51 12.75
CA LEU A 220 -11.71 6.38 12.18
C LEU A 220 -12.29 7.73 11.73
N ASN A 221 -13.44 7.73 11.07
CA ASN A 221 -14.16 8.93 10.63
C ASN A 221 -14.69 9.73 11.82
N ARG A 222 -15.17 9.06 12.88
CA ARG A 222 -15.55 9.75 14.12
C ARG A 222 -14.36 10.38 14.82
N CYS A 223 -13.21 9.70 14.84
CA CYS A 223 -11.99 10.29 15.35
C CYS A 223 -11.63 11.50 14.49
N GLY A 224 -11.70 11.38 13.15
CA GLY A 224 -11.38 12.44 12.22
C GLY A 224 -9.88 12.52 11.88
N TRP A 225 -9.09 11.51 12.26
CA TRP A 225 -7.64 11.50 12.01
C TRP A 225 -7.26 11.67 10.54
N PRO A 226 -7.92 11.00 9.56
CA PRO A 226 -7.59 11.18 8.15
C PRO A 226 -7.83 12.60 7.64
N ARG A 227 -8.87 13.28 8.17
CA ARG A 227 -9.19 14.66 7.81
C ARG A 227 -8.23 15.65 8.46
N TYR A 228 -7.82 15.40 9.70
CA TYR A 228 -6.87 16.24 10.41
C TYR A 228 -5.46 16.17 9.82
N LEU A 229 -5.02 14.97 9.44
CA LEU A 229 -3.69 14.74 8.86
C LEU A 229 -3.71 14.73 7.32
N GLU A 230 -4.77 15.24 6.71
CA GLU A 230 -4.90 15.31 5.25
C GLU A 230 -3.80 16.20 4.66
N GLY A 231 -3.11 15.71 3.63
CA GLY A 231 -2.03 16.45 2.97
C GLY A 231 -0.67 16.43 3.70
N VAL A 232 -0.59 15.86 4.91
CA VAL A 232 0.69 15.62 5.61
C VAL A 232 1.40 14.42 4.98
N GLU A 233 2.72 14.52 4.80
CA GLU A 233 3.50 13.41 4.24
C GLU A 233 3.66 12.28 5.26
N ARG A 234 3.53 11.03 4.78
CA ARG A 234 3.60 9.85 5.67
C ARG A 234 4.97 9.70 6.33
N ASP A 235 6.04 10.05 5.64
CA ASP A 235 7.40 9.95 6.18
C ASP A 235 7.67 10.97 7.29
N GLU A 236 7.08 12.17 7.19
CA GLU A 236 7.14 13.17 8.26
C GLU A 236 6.40 12.67 9.51
N LEU A 237 5.23 12.06 9.35
CA LEU A 237 4.49 11.45 10.48
C LEU A 237 5.26 10.28 11.11
N ARG A 238 5.92 9.45 10.30
CA ARG A 238 6.80 8.39 10.80
C ARG A 238 7.98 8.96 11.58
N ALA A 239 8.56 10.07 11.13
CA ALA A 239 9.64 10.75 11.84
C ALA A 239 9.20 11.21 13.24
N LEU A 240 7.99 11.74 13.38
CA LEU A 240 7.44 12.11 14.70
C LEU A 240 7.28 10.92 15.64
N LEU A 241 6.98 9.73 15.10
CA LEU A 241 6.75 8.50 15.85
C LEU A 241 8.02 7.69 16.16
N GLN A 242 9.18 8.05 15.59
CA GLN A 242 10.44 7.36 15.88
C GLN A 242 10.75 7.39 17.38
N PRO A 243 11.43 6.36 17.92
CA PRO A 243 11.96 6.46 19.28
C PRO A 243 12.89 7.67 19.43
N ILE A 244 13.11 8.11 20.66
CA ILE A 244 14.05 9.22 20.95
C ILE A 244 15.46 8.75 20.59
N GLY A 245 16.11 9.47 19.69
CA GLY A 245 17.48 9.16 19.23
C GLY A 245 18.57 9.65 20.19
N ASP A 246 19.81 9.22 19.95
CA ASP A 246 21.00 9.69 20.68
C ASP A 246 21.39 11.13 20.33
N ASP A 247 20.89 11.61 19.19
CA ASP A 247 21.07 12.95 18.64
C ASP A 247 20.07 13.99 19.21
N GLU A 248 19.14 13.57 20.07
CA GLU A 248 18.11 14.44 20.66
C GLU A 248 18.31 14.63 22.19
N PRO A 249 19.43 15.22 22.66
CA PRO A 249 19.79 15.26 24.09
C PRO A 249 18.79 16.06 24.94
N VAL A 250 18.18 17.11 24.36
CA VAL A 250 17.11 17.87 25.02
C VAL A 250 15.90 16.99 25.27
N LEU A 251 15.46 16.24 24.26
CA LEU A 251 14.29 15.37 24.37
C LEU A 251 14.54 14.18 25.31
N GLN A 252 15.75 13.62 25.31
CA GLN A 252 16.17 12.63 26.30
C GLN A 252 16.03 13.18 27.72
N ARG A 253 16.57 14.39 27.96
CA ARG A 253 16.49 15.03 29.27
C ARG A 253 15.05 15.37 29.68
N MET A 254 14.22 15.84 28.75
CA MET A 254 12.79 16.05 29.00
C MET A 254 12.09 14.75 29.41
N TRP A 255 12.38 13.64 28.73
CA TRP A 255 11.82 12.33 29.08
C TRP A 255 12.30 11.86 30.46
N GLU A 256 13.59 11.99 30.79
CA GLU A 256 14.10 11.62 32.11
C GLU A 256 13.37 12.37 33.25
N ILE A 257 13.19 13.69 33.08
CA ILE A 257 12.46 14.52 34.04
C ILE A 257 11.01 14.05 34.14
N PHE A 258 10.36 13.82 32.99
CA PHE A 258 8.96 13.42 32.98
C PHE A 258 8.75 12.02 33.54
N GLU A 259 9.64 11.08 33.28
CA GLU A 259 9.63 9.73 33.85
C GLU A 259 9.72 9.76 35.37
N GLN A 260 10.59 10.61 35.94
CA GLN A 260 10.65 10.83 37.39
C GLN A 260 9.32 11.37 37.94
N VAL A 261 8.73 12.36 37.29
CA VAL A 261 7.42 12.92 37.67
C VAL A 261 6.33 11.84 37.63
N LEU A 262 6.34 10.96 36.62
CA LEU A 262 5.40 9.85 36.51
C LEU A 262 5.55 8.87 37.67
N ASP A 263 6.78 8.46 38.00
CA ASP A 263 7.05 7.51 39.09
C ASP A 263 6.74 8.10 40.47
N GLU A 264 7.01 9.40 40.68
CA GLU A 264 6.60 10.12 41.88
C GLU A 264 5.07 10.22 41.99
N ALA A 265 4.38 10.56 40.91
CA ALA A 265 2.92 10.63 40.89
C ALA A 265 2.27 9.26 41.17
N TYR A 266 2.83 8.20 40.60
CA TYR A 266 2.42 6.82 40.87
C TYR A 266 2.65 6.45 42.34
N THR A 267 3.83 6.76 42.89
CA THR A 267 4.18 6.47 44.28
C THR A 267 3.29 7.23 45.25
N ALA A 268 3.07 8.53 45.01
CA ALA A 268 2.22 9.38 45.83
C ALA A 268 0.78 8.85 45.87
N THR A 269 0.23 8.49 44.71
CA THR A 269 -1.14 7.98 44.61
C THR A 269 -1.28 6.57 45.17
N SER A 270 -0.26 5.73 45.05
CA SER A 270 -0.25 4.37 45.63
C SER A 270 -0.23 4.38 47.16
N ARG A 271 0.26 5.47 47.78
CA ARG A 271 0.22 5.68 49.23
C ARG A 271 -1.14 6.19 49.73
N CYS A 272 -2.02 6.64 48.84
CA CYS A 272 -3.37 7.07 49.24
C CYS A 272 -4.19 5.88 49.74
N PHE A 273 -4.92 6.08 50.84
CA PHE A 273 -5.81 5.04 51.35
C PHE A 273 -6.97 4.80 50.37
N PRO A 274 -7.27 3.54 49.97
CA PRO A 274 -8.20 3.22 48.89
C PRO A 274 -9.64 3.76 49.02
N GLY A 275 -10.06 4.21 50.20
CA GLY A 275 -11.41 4.76 50.45
C GLY A 275 -11.48 6.28 50.60
N THR A 276 -10.42 7.01 50.30
CA THR A 276 -10.36 8.48 50.43
C THR A 276 -11.31 9.18 49.45
N ALA A 277 -11.92 10.29 49.88
CA ALA A 277 -12.84 11.06 49.05
C ALA A 277 -12.17 11.57 47.77
N GLU A 278 -10.88 11.87 47.83
CA GLU A 278 -10.03 12.29 46.72
C GLU A 278 -9.94 11.22 45.63
N LEU A 279 -9.84 9.94 46.01
CA LEU A 279 -9.79 8.83 45.04
C LEU A 279 -11.15 8.59 44.36
N PHE A 280 -12.25 8.86 45.06
CA PHE A 280 -13.58 8.87 44.43
C PHE A 280 -13.72 10.04 43.47
N GLU A 281 -13.22 11.22 43.84
CA GLU A 281 -13.29 12.42 43.01
C GLU A 281 -12.48 12.26 41.72
N ILE A 282 -11.20 11.88 41.82
CA ILE A 282 -10.34 11.68 40.64
C ILE A 282 -10.82 10.52 39.76
N GLY A 283 -11.57 9.57 40.34
CA GLY A 283 -12.17 8.44 39.66
C GLY A 283 -13.35 8.82 38.75
N ARG A 284 -13.96 9.99 38.95
CA ARG A 284 -15.20 10.41 38.26
C ARG A 284 -15.07 10.37 36.73
N ARG A 285 -16.18 10.00 36.10
CA ARG A 285 -16.33 10.00 34.63
C ARG A 285 -17.27 11.11 34.17
N GLU A 286 -18.25 11.46 34.96
CA GLU A 286 -19.23 12.51 34.72
C GLU A 286 -19.29 13.40 35.95
N ALA A 287 -19.44 14.72 35.75
CA ALA A 287 -19.41 15.67 36.87
C ALA A 287 -20.59 15.48 37.85
N SER A 288 -21.75 15.08 37.32
CA SER A 288 -23.00 14.89 38.07
C SER A 288 -23.09 13.53 38.78
N ILE A 289 -22.29 12.54 38.41
CA ILE A 289 -22.39 11.16 38.92
C ILE A 289 -21.15 10.80 39.75
N THR A 290 -21.35 10.46 41.02
CA THR A 290 -20.32 9.85 41.88
C THR A 290 -20.03 8.43 41.42
N THR A 291 -18.75 8.05 41.35
CA THR A 291 -18.37 6.68 40.99
C THR A 291 -18.58 5.71 42.14
N ASP A 292 -19.09 4.52 41.84
CA ASP A 292 -19.31 3.45 42.85
C ASP A 292 -18.01 2.86 43.42
N LYS A 293 -16.90 3.00 42.68
CA LYS A 293 -15.59 2.48 43.07
C LYS A 293 -14.54 3.60 43.05
N PRO A 294 -13.65 3.66 44.05
CA PRO A 294 -12.56 4.63 44.09
C PRO A 294 -11.54 4.35 42.98
N PHE A 295 -10.79 5.37 42.59
CA PHE A 295 -9.67 5.22 41.67
C PHE A 295 -8.63 4.24 42.23
N GLN A 296 -8.32 3.19 41.47
CA GLN A 296 -7.31 2.22 41.86
C GLN A 296 -5.91 2.77 41.56
N GLY A 297 -5.23 3.23 42.61
CA GLY A 297 -3.88 3.77 42.53
C GLY A 297 -2.80 2.75 42.18
N LEU A 298 -3.00 1.48 42.49
CA LEU A 298 -2.04 0.41 42.17
C LEU A 298 -2.21 -0.10 40.73
N MET A 299 -1.08 -0.37 40.08
CA MET A 299 -1.02 -0.99 38.76
C MET A 299 0.02 -2.11 38.74
N GLU A 300 -0.19 -3.10 37.87
CA GLU A 300 0.83 -4.10 37.58
C GLU A 300 2.07 -3.44 36.93
N PRO A 301 3.30 -3.81 37.32
CA PRO A 301 4.52 -3.20 36.82
C PRO A 301 4.62 -3.18 35.28
N ASP A 302 4.30 -4.30 34.63
CA ASP A 302 4.35 -4.41 33.16
C ASP A 302 3.37 -3.45 32.47
N SER A 303 2.21 -3.22 33.10
CA SER A 303 1.23 -2.26 32.60
C SER A 303 1.72 -0.82 32.77
N TRP A 304 2.45 -0.52 33.86
CA TRP A 304 3.03 0.79 34.11
C TRP A 304 4.11 1.15 33.09
N GLU A 305 5.04 0.24 32.83
CA GLU A 305 6.10 0.43 31.83
C GLU A 305 5.53 0.68 30.42
N ARG A 306 4.50 -0.08 30.03
CA ARG A 306 3.79 0.15 28.76
C ARG A 306 3.13 1.53 28.71
N TYR A 307 2.57 2.00 29.82
CA TYR A 307 1.92 3.32 29.87
C TYR A 307 2.97 4.43 29.76
N LYS A 308 4.11 4.30 30.46
CA LYS A 308 5.25 5.21 30.30
C LYS A 308 5.71 5.28 28.84
N ALA A 309 5.82 4.15 28.13
CA ALA A 309 6.19 4.14 26.71
C ALA A 309 5.22 4.94 25.80
N TRP A 310 3.92 4.89 26.06
CA TRP A 310 2.94 5.71 25.33
C TRP A 310 3.09 7.20 25.64
N TRP A 311 3.33 7.58 26.90
CA TRP A 311 3.58 8.96 27.28
C TRP A 311 4.93 9.49 26.79
N LYS A 312 5.94 8.63 26.67
CA LYS A 312 7.22 8.94 26.01
C LYS A 312 7.00 9.34 24.56
N THR A 313 6.14 8.60 23.86
CA THR A 313 5.77 8.91 22.47
C THR A 313 4.98 10.22 22.39
N LEU A 314 4.09 10.52 23.34
CA LEU A 314 3.40 11.81 23.37
C LEU A 314 4.38 12.97 23.56
N MET A 315 5.31 12.87 24.52
CA MET A 315 6.33 13.89 24.77
C MET A 315 7.23 14.12 23.55
N SER A 316 7.64 13.05 22.85
CA SER A 316 8.43 13.17 21.62
C SER A 316 7.66 13.87 20.51
N ILE A 317 6.38 13.53 20.33
CA ILE A 317 5.54 14.21 19.34
C ILE A 317 5.38 15.69 19.68
N TRP A 318 5.11 16.06 20.94
CA TRP A 318 4.96 17.46 21.33
C TRP A 318 6.19 18.30 21.02
N LYS A 319 7.38 17.79 21.35
CA LYS A 319 8.62 18.52 21.09
C LYS A 319 8.95 18.60 19.60
N ARG A 320 8.82 17.50 18.87
CA ARG A 320 9.12 17.45 17.44
C ARG A 320 8.13 18.27 16.60
N LEU A 321 6.85 18.28 16.99
CA LEU A 321 5.86 19.17 16.39
C LEU A 321 6.26 20.63 16.56
N GLU A 322 6.70 21.04 17.76
CA GLU A 322 7.12 22.43 17.99
C GLU A 322 8.28 22.85 17.08
N SER A 323 9.31 22.00 16.97
CA SER A 323 10.49 22.24 16.14
C SER A 323 10.25 22.02 14.64
N TRP A 324 9.02 21.71 14.22
CA TRP A 324 8.72 21.54 12.80
C TRP A 324 8.78 22.90 12.11
N HIS A 325 9.83 23.08 11.30
CA HIS A 325 10.00 24.25 10.47
C HIS A 325 9.11 24.13 9.23
N ASP A 326 7.99 24.85 9.21
CA ASP A 326 7.32 25.15 7.96
C ASP A 326 8.29 25.99 7.12
N GLY A 327 8.63 25.57 5.90
CA GLY A 327 9.50 26.31 4.99
C GLY A 327 8.97 27.70 4.56
N ARG A 328 8.05 28.31 5.33
CA ARG A 328 7.42 29.62 5.12
C ARG A 328 8.11 30.77 5.84
N GLU A 329 9.00 30.54 6.81
CA GLU A 329 9.76 31.61 7.48
C GLU A 329 11.08 31.93 6.75
N GLY A 330 10.99 32.17 5.45
CA GLY A 330 12.04 32.78 4.65
C GLY A 330 11.67 34.23 4.32
N GLY A 331 12.03 35.17 5.20
CA GLY A 331 12.05 36.60 4.88
C GLY A 331 11.09 37.49 5.66
N ARG A 332 11.41 37.72 6.94
CA ARG A 332 11.19 39.02 7.62
C ARG A 332 12.03 39.06 8.89
N SER A 333 13.34 39.18 8.68
CA SER A 333 14.22 39.78 9.68
C SER A 333 13.94 41.27 9.64
N ASP A 334 13.12 41.77 10.57
CA ASP A 334 13.11 43.19 10.89
C ASP A 334 13.59 43.34 12.32
N ASN A 335 14.90 43.61 12.42
CA ASN A 335 15.46 44.39 13.50
C ASN A 335 14.64 45.68 13.62
N ASN A 336 14.00 45.92 14.76
CA ASN A 336 14.08 47.28 15.29
C ASN A 336 14.02 47.34 16.81
N SER A 337 15.02 48.04 17.31
CA SER A 337 15.22 48.45 18.69
C SER A 337 14.23 49.55 19.06
N ASN A 338 13.98 49.70 20.36
CA ASN A 338 13.49 50.91 21.06
C ASN A 338 13.23 52.16 20.20
N HIS A 339 11.99 52.65 20.22
CA HIS A 339 11.72 54.02 20.65
C HIS A 339 10.25 54.19 21.08
N SER A 340 10.10 54.80 22.25
CA SER A 340 8.90 55.43 22.81
C SER A 340 8.39 56.57 21.93
N ASP A 341 7.06 56.79 21.95
CA ASP A 341 6.31 58.06 21.89
C ASP A 341 4.86 57.69 21.51
N ASP A 342 3.91 57.62 22.44
CA ASP A 342 3.03 58.72 22.89
C ASP A 342 2.37 59.51 21.75
N SER A 343 1.10 59.19 21.43
CA SER A 343 0.03 60.18 21.24
C SER A 343 -1.33 59.53 20.94
N SER A 344 -2.33 60.05 21.64
CA SER A 344 -3.76 59.74 21.61
C SER A 344 -4.52 60.40 20.44
N ASN A 345 -5.81 60.03 20.32
CA ASN A 345 -6.90 60.65 19.53
C ASN A 345 -6.92 60.35 18.01
N ASP A 346 -8.04 60.21 17.31
CA ASP A 346 -9.43 60.63 17.56
C ASP A 346 -10.41 59.76 16.75
N SER A 347 -11.61 59.61 17.31
CA SER A 347 -12.97 59.38 16.77
C SER A 347 -13.16 59.77 15.27
N SER A 348 -14.10 59.28 14.45
CA SER A 348 -15.53 58.93 14.62
C SER A 348 -16.09 58.47 13.25
N ASP A 349 -17.11 57.60 13.29
CA ASP A 349 -18.41 57.74 12.59
C ASP A 349 -18.64 57.39 11.09
N ASP A 350 -19.59 56.46 10.93
CA ASP A 350 -20.92 56.61 10.29
C ASP A 350 -21.25 55.80 9.01
N SER A 351 -22.22 54.89 9.23
CA SER A 351 -23.41 54.53 8.45
C SER A 351 -23.37 54.08 6.99
N SER A 352 -23.82 52.82 6.82
CA SER A 352 -24.86 52.29 5.91
C SER A 352 -25.15 52.98 4.57
N ASP A 353 -25.18 52.21 3.47
CA ASP A 353 -26.45 51.86 2.82
C ASP A 353 -26.33 50.69 1.83
N ASP A 354 -27.48 50.06 1.65
CA ASP A 354 -27.87 48.85 0.95
C ASP A 354 -27.95 49.05 -0.58
N SER A 355 -27.59 48.04 -1.39
CA SER A 355 -28.28 47.74 -2.67
C SER A 355 -27.70 46.54 -3.40
N SER A 356 -28.58 45.56 -3.56
CA SER A 356 -28.54 44.38 -4.42
C SER A 356 -28.16 44.67 -5.89
N GLY A 357 -27.32 43.80 -6.45
CA GLY A 357 -27.11 43.68 -7.90
C GLY A 357 -26.65 42.27 -8.25
N TYR A 358 -27.56 41.48 -8.81
CA TYR A 358 -27.29 40.17 -9.41
C TYR A 358 -26.20 40.26 -10.48
N GLY A 359 -25.15 39.46 -10.34
CA GLY A 359 -24.10 39.28 -11.33
C GLY A 359 -23.36 37.97 -11.10
N VAL A 360 -23.84 36.90 -11.72
CA VAL A 360 -23.14 35.61 -11.81
C VAL A 360 -21.91 35.83 -12.71
N SER A 361 -20.71 35.68 -12.15
CA SER A 361 -19.48 35.53 -12.94
C SER A 361 -18.63 34.41 -12.36
N GLU A 362 -18.59 33.32 -13.11
CA GLU A 362 -17.62 32.24 -13.02
C GLU A 362 -16.19 32.78 -13.06
N THR A 363 -15.48 32.69 -11.94
CA THR A 363 -14.02 32.51 -11.94
C THR A 363 -13.65 31.66 -10.73
N ASP A 364 -13.97 30.38 -10.79
CA ASP A 364 -13.34 29.37 -9.93
C ASP A 364 -11.99 29.02 -10.59
N ARG A 365 -11.01 29.90 -10.36
CA ARG A 365 -9.60 29.53 -10.50
C ARG A 365 -9.13 29.19 -9.10
N SER A 366 -9.37 27.93 -8.72
CA SER A 366 -8.70 27.33 -7.58
C SER A 366 -7.19 27.41 -7.84
N ASP A 367 -6.51 28.24 -7.05
CA ASP A 367 -5.06 28.24 -6.91
C ASP A 367 -4.62 26.87 -6.38
N HIS A 368 -4.49 25.90 -7.28
CA HIS A 368 -3.78 24.66 -7.05
C HIS A 368 -2.26 24.90 -7.13
N SER A 369 -1.74 25.79 -6.29
CA SER A 369 -0.31 25.83 -6.01
C SER A 369 -0.01 24.91 -4.83
N SER A 370 0.72 23.82 -5.10
CA SER A 370 1.06 22.73 -4.19
C SER A 370 1.37 23.16 -2.74
N ALA A 371 0.50 22.79 -1.81
CA ALA A 371 0.85 22.62 -0.39
C ALA A 371 1.80 21.41 -0.27
N ARG A 372 3.10 21.67 -0.16
CA ARG A 372 4.10 20.66 0.24
C ARG A 372 4.38 20.86 1.74
N GLY A 373 4.34 19.78 2.52
CA GLY A 373 4.83 19.70 3.92
C GLY A 373 4.24 20.72 4.90
N GLN A 374 2.91 20.77 5.06
CA GLN A 374 2.31 21.58 6.12
C GLN A 374 2.30 20.80 7.44
N ARG A 375 2.90 21.39 8.47
CA ARG A 375 2.79 20.91 9.85
C ARG A 375 1.32 20.74 10.26
N PRO A 376 0.94 19.65 10.95
CA PRO A 376 -0.40 19.49 11.51
C PRO A 376 -0.79 20.69 12.38
N SER A 377 -1.93 21.31 12.07
CA SER A 377 -2.36 22.54 12.73
C SER A 377 -2.78 22.29 14.17
N TYR A 378 -2.17 22.97 15.13
CA TYR A 378 -2.62 23.00 16.51
C TYR A 378 -2.42 24.40 17.11
N ARG A 379 -3.06 24.69 18.23
CA ARG A 379 -2.95 25.97 18.92
C ARG A 379 -2.86 25.77 20.43
N MET A 380 -1.79 26.25 21.06
CA MET A 380 -1.73 26.33 22.51
C MET A 380 -2.50 27.55 23.02
N THR A 381 -3.07 27.46 24.22
CA THR A 381 -3.50 28.66 24.95
C THR A 381 -2.26 29.46 25.40
N ILE A 382 -2.41 30.76 25.65
CA ILE A 382 -1.30 31.64 26.08
C ILE A 382 -0.57 31.01 27.29
N ARG A 383 -1.34 30.55 28.28
CA ARG A 383 -0.79 29.90 29.47
C ARG A 383 -0.07 28.58 29.17
N GLN A 384 -0.58 27.77 28.24
CA GLN A 384 0.08 26.53 27.82
C GLN A 384 1.43 26.83 27.16
N GLU A 385 1.46 27.83 26.27
CA GLU A 385 2.66 28.23 25.54
C GLU A 385 3.72 28.82 26.48
N GLU A 386 3.33 29.68 27.44
CA GLU A 386 4.23 30.23 28.45
C GLU A 386 4.89 29.14 29.29
N LEU A 387 4.10 28.20 29.81
CA LEU A 387 4.62 27.09 30.61
C LEU A 387 5.52 26.16 29.80
N TRP A 388 5.10 25.82 28.57
CA TRP A 388 5.88 24.96 27.67
C TRP A 388 7.24 25.59 27.33
N LYS A 389 7.24 26.86 26.91
CA LYS A 389 8.49 27.59 26.61
C LYS A 389 9.38 27.73 27.84
N ALA A 390 8.82 27.96 29.02
CA ALA A 390 9.60 28.04 30.26
C ALA A 390 10.29 26.70 30.58
N PHE A 391 9.56 25.59 30.48
CA PHE A 391 10.10 24.25 30.68
C PHE A 391 11.15 23.90 29.62
N ASP A 392 10.82 24.08 28.35
CA ASP A 392 11.71 23.78 27.23
C ASP A 392 13.03 24.59 27.28
N LYS A 393 12.92 25.89 27.57
CA LYS A 393 14.08 26.75 27.78
C LYS A 393 14.92 26.27 28.96
N GLY A 394 14.29 25.90 30.08
CA GLY A 394 14.99 25.40 31.26
C GLY A 394 15.78 24.13 30.96
N VAL A 395 15.15 23.15 30.32
CA VAL A 395 15.83 21.90 29.94
C VAL A 395 16.95 22.16 28.93
N THR A 396 16.70 22.99 27.92
CA THR A 396 17.71 23.35 26.91
C THR A 396 18.91 24.03 27.55
N GLN A 397 18.71 24.93 28.52
CA GLN A 397 19.82 25.61 29.19
C GLN A 397 20.67 24.67 30.04
N VAL A 398 20.03 23.72 30.74
CA VAL A 398 20.71 22.69 31.54
C VAL A 398 21.52 21.76 30.64
N VAL A 399 20.94 21.28 29.53
CA VAL A 399 21.63 20.40 28.57
C VAL A 399 22.81 21.09 27.91
N ASN A 400 22.66 22.36 27.54
CA ASN A 400 23.73 23.15 26.91
C ASN A 400 24.78 23.67 27.92
N GLY A 401 24.61 23.44 29.23
CA GLY A 401 25.51 23.94 30.26
C GLY A 401 25.53 25.48 30.39
N THR A 402 24.45 26.14 29.97
CA THR A 402 24.32 27.60 29.97
C THR A 402 23.61 28.16 31.21
N ASP A 403 23.04 27.29 32.05
CA ASP A 403 22.49 27.66 33.37
C ASP A 403 23.61 27.95 34.38
N ARG A 404 24.25 29.11 34.24
CA ARG A 404 25.37 29.53 35.08
C ARG A 404 25.00 29.78 36.54
N ASP A 405 23.75 30.17 36.77
CA ASP A 405 23.24 30.55 38.10
C ASP A 405 22.61 29.36 38.83
N SER A 406 22.59 28.16 38.23
CA SER A 406 21.87 26.98 38.74
C SER A 406 20.40 27.30 39.06
N GLN A 407 19.79 28.12 38.20
CA GLN A 407 18.42 28.60 38.36
C GLN A 407 17.39 27.47 38.11
N TYR A 408 17.76 26.45 37.33
CA TYR A 408 16.90 25.33 36.96
C TYR A 408 17.28 24.08 37.75
N THR A 409 16.87 24.03 39.02
CA THR A 409 17.06 22.83 39.85
C THR A 409 16.21 21.65 39.34
N PRO A 410 16.59 20.40 39.64
CA PRO A 410 15.82 19.21 39.26
C PRO A 410 14.35 19.29 39.71
N GLU A 411 14.10 19.72 40.95
CA GLU A 411 12.76 19.82 41.53
C GLU A 411 11.92 20.89 40.82
N ARG A 412 12.55 21.99 40.42
CA ARG A 412 11.89 23.05 39.64
C ARG A 412 11.50 22.52 38.26
N LEU A 413 12.40 21.86 37.55
CA LEU A 413 12.12 21.31 36.22
C LEU A 413 11.06 20.20 36.26
N GLN A 414 11.07 19.34 37.28
CA GLN A 414 10.02 18.36 37.53
C GLN A 414 8.66 19.05 37.75
N ARG A 415 8.63 20.14 38.53
CA ARG A 415 7.41 20.92 38.76
C ARG A 415 6.90 21.60 37.49
N ASP A 416 7.80 22.25 36.74
CA ASP A 416 7.50 22.89 35.47
C ASP A 416 6.94 21.86 34.46
N CYS A 417 7.55 20.66 34.39
CA CYS A 417 7.07 19.54 33.57
C CYS A 417 5.65 19.10 33.96
N LEU A 418 5.39 18.92 35.27
CA LEU A 418 4.08 18.51 35.76
C LEU A 418 3.01 19.56 35.44
N ASP A 419 3.33 20.85 35.67
CA ASP A 419 2.41 21.95 35.44
C ASP A 419 2.05 22.11 33.96
N VAL A 420 3.04 21.97 33.07
CA VAL A 420 2.83 21.91 31.62
C VAL A 420 1.87 20.78 31.23
N VAL A 421 2.17 19.55 31.65
CA VAL A 421 1.43 18.37 31.17
C VAL A 421 -0.02 18.40 31.68
N VAL A 422 -0.24 18.85 32.92
CA VAL A 422 -1.62 19.04 33.40
C VAL A 422 -2.30 20.20 32.67
N GLN A 423 -1.60 21.28 32.37
CA GLN A 423 -2.19 22.41 31.63
C GLN A 423 -2.58 22.03 30.20
N PHE A 424 -1.89 21.09 29.54
CA PHE A 424 -2.30 20.55 28.24
C PHE A 424 -3.65 19.84 28.26
N LEU A 425 -4.05 19.27 29.40
CA LEU A 425 -5.38 18.66 29.58
C LEU A 425 -6.48 19.69 29.80
N ASP A 426 -6.13 20.86 30.36
CA ASP A 426 -7.00 22.01 30.58
C ASP A 426 -7.05 22.93 29.34
N HIS A 427 -7.58 22.38 28.24
CA HIS A 427 -7.73 23.07 26.96
C HIS A 427 -9.22 23.14 26.57
N PRO A 428 -9.89 24.30 26.63
CA PRO A 428 -11.28 24.43 26.19
C PRO A 428 -11.41 24.53 24.67
N PHE A 429 -12.26 23.70 24.06
CA PHE A 429 -12.56 23.70 22.62
C PHE A 429 -13.57 24.79 22.27
N LYS A 430 -13.08 25.98 21.91
CA LYS A 430 -13.93 27.15 21.62
C LYS A 430 -14.40 27.24 20.17
N ASN A 431 -13.59 26.75 19.23
CA ASN A 431 -13.80 26.96 17.80
C ASN A 431 -14.45 25.76 17.09
N GLY A 432 -14.95 24.78 17.84
CA GLY A 432 -15.52 23.54 17.28
C GLY A 432 -14.49 22.55 16.72
N ASP A 433 -13.21 22.92 16.67
CA ASP A 433 -12.11 22.02 16.33
C ASP A 433 -11.39 21.53 17.59
N HIS A 434 -11.42 20.21 17.81
CA HIS A 434 -10.76 19.56 18.93
C HIS A 434 -9.27 19.31 18.67
N TYR A 435 -8.83 19.41 17.42
CA TYR A 435 -7.43 19.26 17.02
C TYR A 435 -6.57 20.49 17.31
N GLU A 436 -7.17 21.61 17.73
CA GLU A 436 -6.43 22.73 18.32
C GLU A 436 -5.62 22.28 19.55
N SER A 437 -6.09 21.27 20.29
CA SER A 437 -5.34 20.71 21.40
C SER A 437 -4.18 19.83 20.92
N ILE A 438 -2.97 20.18 21.37
CA ILE A 438 -1.76 19.39 21.13
C ILE A 438 -1.86 17.94 21.63
N VAL A 439 -2.65 17.68 22.68
CA VAL A 439 -2.89 16.31 23.19
C VAL A 439 -3.66 15.49 22.18
N ILE A 440 -4.73 16.07 21.61
CA ILE A 440 -5.58 15.41 20.63
C ILE A 440 -4.83 15.23 19.31
N GLY A 441 -4.11 16.26 18.85
CA GLY A 441 -3.25 16.19 17.67
C GLY A 441 -2.18 15.10 17.79
N ALA A 442 -1.49 15.01 18.94
CA ALA A 442 -0.49 13.97 19.17
C ALA A 442 -1.11 12.57 19.23
N LEU A 443 -2.30 12.42 19.82
CA LEU A 443 -3.02 11.14 19.79
C LEU A 443 -3.42 10.76 18.35
N ALA A 444 -3.84 11.71 17.52
CA ALA A 444 -4.11 11.46 16.11
C ALA A 444 -2.88 10.88 15.39
N ILE A 445 -1.72 11.48 15.61
CA ILE A 445 -0.44 11.04 15.04
C ILE A 445 -0.08 9.63 15.53
N MET A 446 -0.26 9.34 16.82
CA MET A 446 -0.08 7.98 17.36
C MET A 446 -1.05 6.95 16.75
N GLY A 447 -2.15 7.41 16.15
CA GLY A 447 -3.10 6.56 15.43
C GLY A 447 -2.53 6.01 14.12
N PHE A 448 -1.43 6.57 13.63
CA PHE A 448 -0.72 6.10 12.46
C PHE A 448 0.25 4.97 12.84
N ASP A 449 0.20 3.88 12.09
CA ASP A 449 1.04 2.71 12.32
C ASP A 449 2.47 2.94 11.80
N ARG A 450 3.45 2.57 12.63
CA ARG A 450 4.88 2.87 12.42
C ARG A 450 5.47 2.07 11.26
N GLU A 451 5.02 0.82 11.13
CA GLU A 451 5.56 -0.15 10.17
C GLU A 451 4.62 -0.28 8.97
N GLY A 452 3.31 -0.32 9.24
CA GLY A 452 2.30 -0.62 8.25
C GLY A 452 1.59 0.55 7.63
N GLY A 453 2.10 1.79 7.74
CA GLY A 453 1.67 2.99 6.98
C GLY A 453 0.17 3.32 7.01
N GLY A 454 -0.58 2.67 7.89
CA GLY A 454 -2.05 2.66 7.94
C GLY A 454 -2.55 3.10 9.30
N TRP A 455 -3.84 2.99 9.53
CA TRP A 455 -4.43 3.40 10.80
C TRP A 455 -4.54 2.24 11.78
N VAL A 456 -4.13 2.48 13.02
CA VAL A 456 -4.25 1.50 14.10
C VAL A 456 -5.74 1.21 14.36
N PRO A 457 -6.17 -0.07 14.34
CA PRO A 457 -7.56 -0.44 14.62
C PRO A 457 -8.04 0.00 16.00
N ALA A 458 -9.33 0.31 16.13
CA ALA A 458 -9.95 0.75 17.40
C ALA A 458 -9.68 -0.21 18.58
N ILE A 459 -9.63 -1.52 18.32
CA ILE A 459 -9.35 -2.54 19.34
C ILE A 459 -7.93 -2.40 19.92
N ASN A 460 -6.96 -2.01 19.11
CA ASN A 460 -5.56 -1.84 19.49
C ASN A 460 -5.27 -0.43 20.01
N TYR A 461 -6.07 0.56 19.59
CA TYR A 461 -5.88 1.95 19.98
C TYR A 461 -6.61 2.36 21.27
N THR A 462 -7.79 1.81 21.56
CA THR A 462 -8.53 2.14 22.80
C THR A 462 -7.79 1.85 24.13
N PRO A 463 -6.83 0.91 24.21
CA PRO A 463 -5.88 0.82 25.32
C PRO A 463 -5.04 2.09 25.54
N ILE A 464 -4.60 2.77 24.48
CA ILE A 464 -3.81 4.01 24.56
C ILE A 464 -4.63 5.10 25.24
N TYR A 465 -5.87 5.34 24.79
CA TYR A 465 -6.78 6.26 25.46
C TYR A 465 -7.03 5.87 26.93
N SER A 466 -7.08 4.57 27.25
CA SER A 466 -7.25 4.11 28.64
C SER A 466 -6.06 4.51 29.52
N ALA A 467 -4.84 4.41 28.99
CA ALA A 467 -3.65 4.81 29.70
C ALA A 467 -3.54 6.31 29.88
N VAL A 468 -3.81 7.09 28.83
CA VAL A 468 -3.83 8.55 28.94
C VAL A 468 -4.78 8.98 30.05
N ILE A 469 -6.00 8.43 30.09
CA ILE A 469 -6.96 8.73 31.17
C ILE A 469 -6.39 8.35 32.55
N LYS A 470 -5.78 7.17 32.68
CA LYS A 470 -5.30 6.67 33.97
C LYS A 470 -4.08 7.46 34.48
N VAL A 471 -3.13 7.77 33.59
CA VAL A 471 -1.94 8.57 33.90
C VAL A 471 -2.29 10.03 34.17
N ALA A 472 -3.17 10.63 33.38
CA ALA A 472 -3.67 11.98 33.63
C ALA A 472 -4.26 12.11 35.04
N ARG A 473 -4.97 11.09 35.53
CA ARG A 473 -5.50 11.07 36.90
C ARG A 473 -4.39 11.02 37.97
N TYR A 474 -3.33 10.23 37.76
CA TYR A 474 -2.16 10.25 38.65
C TYR A 474 -1.53 11.64 38.70
N LEU A 475 -1.31 12.27 37.54
CA LEU A 475 -0.67 13.58 37.45
C LEU A 475 -1.51 14.69 38.10
N VAL A 476 -2.82 14.72 37.84
CA VAL A 476 -3.72 15.72 38.43
C VAL A 476 -3.81 15.57 39.95
N LEU A 477 -3.88 14.34 40.46
CA LEU A 477 -3.88 14.09 41.90
C LEU A 477 -2.54 14.52 42.53
N TYR A 478 -1.42 14.12 41.93
CA TYR A 478 -0.08 14.47 42.39
C TYR A 478 0.15 15.99 42.40
N GLN A 479 -0.22 16.68 41.32
CA GLN A 479 -0.13 18.13 41.24
C GLN A 479 -0.95 18.82 42.33
N SER A 480 -2.15 18.29 42.64
CA SER A 480 -3.02 18.81 43.71
C SER A 480 -2.44 18.60 45.11
N MET A 481 -1.75 17.47 45.34
CA MET A 481 -1.02 17.21 46.59
C MET A 481 0.11 18.24 46.78
N LEU A 482 0.92 18.44 45.75
CA LEU A 482 2.02 19.41 45.77
C LEU A 482 1.53 20.86 45.94
N GLU A 483 0.40 21.22 45.34
CA GLU A 483 -0.22 22.54 45.54
C GLU A 483 -0.63 22.76 46.98
N ARG A 484 -1.25 21.76 47.61
CA ARG A 484 -1.61 21.83 49.03
C ARG A 484 -0.36 21.92 49.91
N ASP A 485 0.67 21.13 49.65
CA ASP A 485 1.90 21.16 50.43
C ASP A 485 2.62 22.51 50.31
N ARG A 486 2.57 23.13 49.11
CA ARG A 486 3.06 24.50 48.89
C ARG A 486 2.27 25.54 49.68
N GLN A 487 0.93 25.46 49.69
CA GLN A 487 0.09 26.35 50.50
C GLN A 487 0.42 26.20 51.99
N LYS A 488 0.53 24.97 52.49
CA LYS A 488 0.95 24.71 53.88
C LYS A 488 2.33 25.31 54.17
N ALA A 489 3.30 25.14 53.27
CA ALA A 489 4.64 25.68 53.44
C ALA A 489 4.68 27.22 53.46
N GLN A 490 3.84 27.89 52.66
CA GLN A 490 3.70 29.35 52.67
C GLN A 490 3.05 29.86 53.96
N LEU A 491 1.98 29.20 54.41
CA LEU A 491 1.30 29.56 55.65
C LEU A 491 2.20 29.37 56.88
N ARG A 492 3.01 28.31 56.89
CA ARG A 492 4.02 28.05 57.95
C ARG A 492 5.05 29.18 58.13
N GLN A 493 5.20 30.09 57.16
CA GLN A 493 6.07 31.26 57.33
C GLN A 493 5.51 32.27 58.34
N TRP A 494 4.18 32.30 58.51
CA TRP A 494 3.48 33.30 59.31
C TRP A 494 2.73 32.70 60.50
N MET A 495 2.54 31.38 60.54
CA MET A 495 1.78 30.70 61.59
C MET A 495 2.33 29.32 61.95
N GLY A 496 1.84 28.75 63.06
CA GLY A 496 2.25 27.42 63.52
C GLY A 496 1.79 26.27 62.62
N GLU A 497 2.48 25.14 62.67
CA GLU A 497 2.25 23.99 61.78
C GLU A 497 0.79 23.51 61.75
N ARG A 498 0.15 23.37 62.91
CA ARG A 498 -1.25 22.92 63.01
C ARG A 498 -2.21 23.93 62.39
N GLN A 499 -1.99 25.22 62.62
CA GLN A 499 -2.83 26.28 62.08
C GLN A 499 -2.70 26.38 60.56
N ALA A 500 -1.47 26.25 60.04
CA ALA A 500 -1.21 26.21 58.61
C ALA A 500 -1.89 25.01 57.93
N GLU A 501 -1.98 23.87 58.61
CA GLU A 501 -2.69 22.70 58.08
C GLU A 501 -4.22 22.87 58.05
N GLU A 502 -4.79 23.52 59.07
CA GLU A 502 -6.22 23.81 59.17
C GLU A 502 -6.68 24.92 58.20
N GLU A 503 -5.84 25.94 57.97
CA GLU A 503 -6.14 27.03 57.03
C GLU A 503 -5.87 26.67 55.56
N ALA A 504 -4.93 25.75 55.29
CA ALA A 504 -4.67 25.30 53.93
C ALA A 504 -5.91 24.66 53.30
N GLU A 505 -6.11 24.90 52.00
CA GLU A 505 -7.27 24.36 51.30
C GLU A 505 -7.27 22.82 51.35
N GLY A 506 -8.45 22.24 51.58
CA GLY A 506 -8.62 20.80 51.63
C GLY A 506 -8.28 20.15 50.27
N LEU A 507 -7.49 19.07 50.28
CA LEU A 507 -7.05 18.37 49.07
C LEU A 507 -8.23 17.99 48.17
N PHE A 508 -9.32 17.49 48.76
CA PHE A 508 -10.56 17.20 48.04
C PHE A 508 -11.11 18.38 47.22
N ARG A 509 -11.06 19.63 47.73
CA ARG A 509 -11.56 20.81 47.00
C ARG A 509 -10.69 21.11 45.78
N ILE A 510 -9.37 21.06 45.94
CA ILE A 510 -8.39 21.26 44.86
C ILE A 510 -8.60 20.20 43.77
N VAL A 511 -8.71 18.92 44.16
CA VAL A 511 -8.95 17.81 43.22
C VAL A 511 -10.29 17.99 42.50
N ARG A 512 -11.37 18.31 43.24
CA ARG A 512 -12.72 18.49 42.68
C ARG A 512 -12.77 19.62 41.65
N ASP A 513 -12.15 20.76 41.94
CA ASP A 513 -12.10 21.90 41.01
C ASP A 513 -11.48 21.51 39.67
N LYS A 514 -10.32 20.84 39.70
CA LYS A 514 -9.64 20.35 38.49
C LYS A 514 -10.44 19.27 37.77
N VAL A 515 -11.01 18.33 38.52
CA VAL A 515 -11.76 17.22 37.93
C VAL A 515 -12.98 17.72 37.17
N GLN A 516 -13.74 18.62 37.77
CA GLN A 516 -14.94 19.19 37.16
C GLN A 516 -14.61 20.13 36.00
N ARG A 517 -13.48 20.84 36.06
CA ARG A 517 -13.04 21.75 35.00
C ARG A 517 -12.65 20.99 33.72
N PHE A 518 -11.83 19.95 33.83
CA PHE A 518 -11.23 19.35 32.64
C PHE A 518 -11.02 17.83 32.63
N MET A 519 -11.40 17.06 33.67
CA MET A 519 -11.19 15.60 33.68
C MET A 519 -12.44 14.75 33.44
N THR A 520 -13.63 15.35 33.50
CA THR A 520 -14.90 14.63 33.34
C THR A 520 -15.54 14.84 31.97
N ARG A 521 -16.45 13.94 31.62
CA ARG A 521 -17.42 14.20 30.55
C ARG A 521 -18.37 15.30 30.95
N ILE A 522 -18.67 16.13 29.97
CA ILE A 522 -19.65 17.20 30.11
C ILE A 522 -21.05 16.58 30.01
N PRO A 523 -21.93 16.82 31.00
CA PRO A 523 -23.33 16.42 30.91
C PRO A 523 -24.03 17.12 29.74
N GLU A 524 -24.98 16.43 29.09
CA GLU A 524 -25.80 17.05 28.04
C GLU A 524 -26.53 18.30 28.57
N GLY A 525 -26.39 19.43 27.87
CA GLY A 525 -27.02 20.71 28.24
C GLY A 525 -26.22 21.60 29.20
N ALA A 526 -25.02 21.22 29.62
CA ALA A 526 -24.14 22.10 30.39
C ALA A 526 -23.49 23.18 29.49
N GLY A 527 -23.56 24.45 29.89
CA GLY A 527 -22.93 25.59 29.19
C GLY A 527 -21.42 25.68 29.40
N VAL A 528 -20.71 24.55 29.37
CA VAL A 528 -19.27 24.45 29.59
C VAL A 528 -18.60 23.93 28.32
N ASP A 529 -17.45 24.50 27.96
CA ASP A 529 -16.71 24.09 26.77
C ASP A 529 -16.08 22.69 26.94
N PRO A 530 -16.17 21.80 25.93
CA PRO A 530 -15.45 20.52 25.88
C PRO A 530 -13.94 20.65 26.06
N THR A 531 -13.32 19.64 26.69
CA THR A 531 -11.86 19.54 26.87
C THR A 531 -11.30 18.24 26.25
N PRO A 532 -9.96 18.09 26.13
CA PRO A 532 -9.33 16.86 25.67
C PRO A 532 -9.84 15.61 26.37
N MET A 533 -9.99 15.64 27.68
CA MET A 533 -10.47 14.47 28.43
C MET A 533 -11.92 14.13 28.10
N ASN A 534 -12.80 15.12 27.92
CA ASN A 534 -14.17 14.88 27.48
C ASN A 534 -14.17 14.10 26.15
N TRP A 535 -13.37 14.56 25.17
CA TRP A 535 -13.25 13.89 23.87
C TRP A 535 -12.63 12.50 23.99
N ILE A 536 -11.50 12.34 24.69
CA ILE A 536 -10.80 11.06 24.86
C ILE A 536 -11.72 10.01 25.52
N ILE A 537 -12.44 10.39 26.58
CA ILE A 537 -13.34 9.47 27.27
C ILE A 537 -14.50 9.08 26.34
N ASN A 538 -15.07 10.02 25.56
CA ASN A 538 -16.15 9.75 24.60
C ASN A 538 -15.71 8.83 23.46
N THR A 539 -14.62 9.16 22.78
CA THR A 539 -14.05 8.38 21.67
C THR A 539 -13.65 6.98 22.11
N ARG A 540 -13.07 6.84 23.31
CA ARG A 540 -12.74 5.54 23.90
C ARG A 540 -13.97 4.68 24.16
N THR A 541 -15.03 5.24 24.75
CA THR A 541 -16.24 4.46 25.03
C THR A 541 -16.91 4.00 23.75
N TYR A 542 -16.96 4.86 22.73
CA TYR A 542 -17.47 4.47 21.43
C TYR A 542 -16.63 3.34 20.79
N GLY A 543 -15.30 3.46 20.79
CA GLY A 543 -14.41 2.40 20.30
C GLY A 543 -14.55 1.08 21.06
N LYS A 544 -14.75 1.14 22.39
CA LYS A 544 -15.08 -0.04 23.19
C LYS A 544 -16.44 -0.63 22.83
N GLN A 545 -17.45 0.21 22.58
CA GLN A 545 -18.77 -0.26 22.16
C GLN A 545 -18.66 -1.02 20.84
N ILE A 546 -17.93 -0.49 19.85
CA ILE A 546 -17.62 -1.20 18.60
C ILE A 546 -16.98 -2.56 18.89
N ARG A 547 -15.96 -2.64 19.76
CA ARG A 547 -15.37 -3.93 20.14
C ARG A 547 -16.39 -4.95 20.70
N TYR A 548 -17.39 -4.49 21.45
CA TYR A 548 -18.40 -5.37 22.05
C TYR A 548 -19.58 -5.66 21.12
N THR A 549 -19.88 -4.78 20.16
CA THR A 549 -21.06 -4.87 19.28
C THR A 549 -20.74 -5.38 17.89
N THR A 550 -19.53 -5.15 17.38
CA THR A 550 -19.04 -5.78 16.15
C THR A 550 -18.97 -7.28 16.46
N PRO A 551 -19.76 -8.11 15.76
CA PRO A 551 -19.73 -9.54 15.98
C PRO A 551 -18.29 -10.00 15.77
N GLY A 552 -17.68 -10.56 16.82
CA GLY A 552 -16.57 -11.47 16.60
C GLY A 552 -17.03 -12.51 15.60
N THR A 553 -16.12 -12.99 14.76
CA THR A 553 -16.30 -14.01 13.71
C THR A 553 -16.92 -15.36 14.17
N GLU A 554 -17.51 -15.42 15.36
CA GLU A 554 -17.87 -16.63 16.12
C GLU A 554 -19.37 -16.96 16.17
N ARG A 555 -20.26 -16.29 15.40
CA ARG A 555 -21.73 -16.57 15.41
C ARG A 555 -22.23 -17.46 14.26
N ILE A 556 -21.39 -18.35 13.76
CA ILE A 556 -21.79 -19.34 12.75
C ILE A 556 -22.11 -20.64 13.49
N ASP A 557 -23.39 -21.04 13.52
CA ASP A 557 -23.81 -22.29 14.15
C ASP A 557 -23.88 -23.41 13.09
N TRP A 558 -23.23 -24.54 13.36
CA TRP A 558 -23.10 -25.66 12.43
C TRP A 558 -23.97 -26.83 12.88
N ARG A 559 -24.89 -27.28 12.01
CA ARG A 559 -25.68 -28.50 12.25
C ARG A 559 -25.63 -29.41 11.04
N GLY A 560 -24.74 -30.40 11.08
CA GLY A 560 -24.52 -31.31 9.95
C GLY A 560 -24.03 -30.55 8.73
N ASP A 561 -24.79 -30.61 7.64
CA ASP A 561 -24.49 -29.94 6.36
C ASP A 561 -25.07 -28.51 6.24
N GLN A 562 -25.66 -27.98 7.31
CA GLN A 562 -26.30 -26.66 7.31
C GLN A 562 -25.53 -25.64 8.15
N ILE A 563 -25.30 -24.48 7.55
CA ILE A 563 -24.82 -23.28 8.21
C ILE A 563 -26.02 -22.43 8.62
N ILE A 564 -26.09 -22.08 9.91
CA ILE A 564 -27.16 -21.27 10.49
C ILE A 564 -26.59 -19.94 10.97
N HIS A 565 -27.08 -18.84 10.39
CA HIS A 565 -26.78 -17.49 10.84
C HIS A 565 -28.07 -16.67 10.91
N GLY A 566 -28.54 -16.37 12.13
CA GLY A 566 -29.83 -15.72 12.35
C GLY A 566 -31.00 -16.59 11.88
N GLN A 567 -31.83 -16.07 10.97
CA GLN A 567 -32.94 -16.84 10.36
C GLN A 567 -32.54 -17.58 9.09
N VAL A 568 -31.33 -17.34 8.59
CA VAL A 568 -30.84 -17.91 7.33
C VAL A 568 -30.25 -19.30 7.62
N ARG A 569 -30.73 -20.29 6.87
CA ARG A 569 -30.22 -21.66 6.87
C ARG A 569 -29.80 -21.99 5.45
N ILE A 570 -28.53 -22.35 5.25
CA ILE A 570 -27.99 -22.66 3.93
C ILE A 570 -27.26 -23.98 4.01
N THR A 571 -27.44 -24.84 3.02
CA THR A 571 -26.66 -26.08 2.87
C THR A 571 -25.31 -25.80 2.20
N MET A 572 -24.31 -26.66 2.43
CA MET A 572 -23.02 -26.53 1.75
C MET A 572 -23.12 -26.67 0.22
N GLY A 573 -24.08 -27.47 -0.27
CA GLY A 573 -24.37 -27.59 -1.69
C GLY A 573 -24.88 -26.29 -2.31
N GLU A 574 -25.84 -25.62 -1.66
CA GLU A 574 -26.36 -24.32 -2.11
C GLU A 574 -25.30 -23.23 -2.07
N ILE A 575 -24.42 -23.24 -1.06
CA ILE A 575 -23.26 -22.33 -0.99
C ILE A 575 -22.32 -22.61 -2.17
N SER A 576 -22.01 -23.88 -2.45
CA SER A 576 -21.14 -24.26 -3.56
C SER A 576 -21.71 -23.82 -4.92
N ASP A 577 -23.00 -24.05 -5.17
CA ASP A 577 -23.67 -23.69 -6.42
C ASP A 577 -23.80 -22.17 -6.59
N MET A 578 -24.12 -21.46 -5.51
CA MET A 578 -24.12 -20.00 -5.48
C MET A 578 -22.71 -19.45 -5.77
N LEU A 579 -21.67 -19.99 -5.13
CA LEU A 579 -20.28 -19.59 -5.36
C LEU A 579 -19.83 -19.89 -6.79
N HIS A 580 -20.21 -21.04 -7.37
CA HIS A 580 -19.92 -21.36 -8.76
C HIS A 580 -20.60 -20.39 -9.73
N SER A 581 -21.88 -20.10 -9.52
CA SER A 581 -22.65 -19.14 -10.33
C SER A 581 -22.06 -17.74 -10.26
N LEU A 582 -21.74 -17.28 -9.04
CA LEU A 582 -21.04 -16.01 -8.81
C LEU A 582 -19.65 -16.00 -9.44
N THR A 583 -18.91 -17.10 -9.40
CA THR A 583 -17.59 -17.19 -10.04
C THR A 583 -17.69 -17.08 -11.55
N ILE A 584 -18.69 -17.71 -12.17
CA ILE A 584 -18.94 -17.61 -13.61
C ILE A 584 -19.32 -16.18 -14.00
N GLU A 585 -20.25 -15.57 -13.25
CA GLU A 585 -20.68 -14.19 -13.50
C GLU A 585 -19.56 -13.18 -13.27
N ALA A 586 -18.77 -13.36 -12.21
CA ALA A 586 -17.60 -12.56 -11.92
C ALA A 586 -16.55 -12.67 -13.03
N ARG A 587 -16.27 -13.89 -13.54
CA ARG A 587 -15.35 -14.09 -14.67
C ARG A 587 -15.84 -13.38 -15.93
N ARG A 588 -17.10 -13.56 -16.32
CA ARG A 588 -17.69 -12.86 -17.48
C ARG A 588 -17.60 -11.35 -17.32
N THR A 589 -17.85 -10.85 -16.12
CA THR A 589 -17.73 -9.41 -15.87
C THR A 589 -16.27 -8.95 -15.93
N LEU A 590 -15.34 -9.71 -15.36
CA LEU A 590 -13.91 -9.37 -15.41
C LEU A 590 -13.41 -9.29 -16.85
N VAL A 591 -13.84 -10.20 -17.73
CA VAL A 591 -13.55 -10.12 -19.18
C VAL A 591 -14.10 -8.81 -19.76
N ARG A 592 -15.37 -8.50 -19.49
CA ARG A 592 -16.02 -7.29 -20.00
C ARG A 592 -15.34 -6.00 -19.50
N LEU A 593 -14.90 -5.97 -18.24
CA LEU A 593 -14.19 -4.83 -17.65
C LEU A 593 -12.74 -4.73 -18.15
N ALA A 594 -12.05 -5.86 -18.34
CA ALA A 594 -10.69 -5.86 -18.84
C ALA A 594 -10.60 -5.42 -20.32
N MET A 595 -11.62 -5.76 -21.13
CA MET A 595 -11.57 -5.58 -22.59
C MET A 595 -12.38 -4.38 -23.10
N GLY A 596 -13.32 -3.85 -22.31
CA GLY A 596 -14.29 -2.84 -22.77
C GLY A 596 -15.37 -3.42 -23.68
N LYS A 597 -16.42 -2.65 -23.96
CA LYS A 597 -17.41 -3.01 -25.00
C LYS A 597 -16.78 -2.78 -26.37
N ILE A 598 -16.56 -3.84 -27.13
CA ILE A 598 -16.29 -3.74 -28.56
C ILE A 598 -17.66 -3.62 -29.23
N GLU A 599 -17.97 -2.51 -29.89
CA GLU A 599 -19.22 -2.42 -30.67
C GLU A 599 -19.18 -3.53 -31.74
N PRO A 600 -20.19 -4.42 -31.81
CA PRO A 600 -20.22 -5.45 -32.83
C PRO A 600 -20.23 -4.79 -34.21
N LYS A 601 -19.42 -5.31 -35.13
CA LYS A 601 -19.47 -4.92 -36.55
C LYS A 601 -20.90 -5.11 -37.02
N ARG A 602 -21.60 -4.01 -37.33
CA ARG A 602 -22.88 -4.06 -38.03
C ARG A 602 -22.64 -4.59 -39.45
N THR A 603 -22.67 -5.90 -39.62
CA THR A 603 -22.90 -6.50 -40.94
C THR A 603 -24.41 -6.53 -41.17
N PRO A 604 -24.93 -5.89 -42.24
CA PRO A 604 -26.34 -5.97 -42.56
C PRO A 604 -26.59 -7.31 -43.24
N VAL A 605 -26.99 -8.34 -42.48
CA VAL A 605 -27.58 -9.55 -43.05
C VAL A 605 -29.09 -9.47 -42.88
N GLN A 606 -29.78 -9.34 -44.01
CA GLN A 606 -31.23 -9.43 -44.09
C GLN A 606 -31.69 -10.80 -43.59
N SER A 607 -32.68 -10.74 -42.69
CA SER A 607 -33.40 -11.86 -42.11
C SER A 607 -34.01 -12.79 -43.16
N THR A 608 -33.85 -14.09 -42.97
CA THR A 608 -34.93 -15.05 -43.23
C THR A 608 -35.14 -15.92 -41.99
N VAL A 609 -36.39 -15.91 -41.56
CA VAL A 609 -37.00 -16.48 -40.34
C VAL A 609 -36.68 -17.97 -40.15
N GLY A 610 -36.30 -18.35 -38.92
CA GLY A 610 -36.32 -19.74 -38.44
C GLY A 610 -35.30 -20.01 -37.34
N ASP A 611 -35.81 -20.19 -36.12
CA ASP A 611 -35.17 -20.76 -34.92
C ASP A 611 -34.25 -19.85 -34.07
N ILE A 612 -34.80 -19.46 -32.91
CA ILE A 612 -34.11 -18.75 -31.83
C ILE A 612 -33.49 -19.82 -30.91
N GLU A 613 -32.22 -20.14 -31.15
CA GLU A 613 -31.28 -20.53 -30.10
C GLU A 613 -30.16 -19.49 -30.09
N GLY A 614 -29.85 -18.98 -28.90
CA GLY A 614 -29.05 -17.77 -28.70
C GLY A 614 -27.66 -17.85 -29.32
N GLY A 615 -27.49 -17.19 -30.46
CA GLY A 615 -26.19 -16.77 -30.96
C GLY A 615 -25.65 -15.66 -30.08
N GLY A 616 -24.88 -16.03 -29.05
CA GLY A 616 -23.95 -15.13 -28.41
C GLY A 616 -22.79 -14.87 -29.36
N ASP A 617 -22.35 -13.61 -29.42
CA ASP A 617 -21.20 -13.17 -30.20
C ASP A 617 -19.96 -14.04 -29.86
N GLU A 618 -19.60 -14.97 -30.75
CA GLU A 618 -18.54 -15.98 -30.53
C GLU A 618 -17.14 -15.37 -30.28
N GLU A 619 -16.94 -14.07 -30.56
CA GLU A 619 -15.67 -13.37 -30.29
C GLU A 619 -15.51 -12.88 -28.83
N GLU A 620 -16.59 -12.70 -28.05
CA GLU A 620 -16.46 -12.32 -26.62
C GLU A 620 -16.14 -13.52 -25.72
N ASP A 621 -16.53 -14.74 -26.11
CA ASP A 621 -16.42 -15.96 -25.28
C ASP A 621 -15.06 -16.68 -25.37
N ASP A 622 -14.23 -16.39 -26.38
CA ASP A 622 -12.94 -17.07 -26.60
C ASP A 622 -11.74 -16.41 -25.89
N ILE A 623 -11.93 -15.27 -25.22
CA ILE A 623 -10.85 -14.58 -24.50
C ILE A 623 -10.67 -15.20 -23.11
N ALA A 624 -9.82 -16.21 -23.02
CA ALA A 624 -9.49 -16.86 -21.75
C ALA A 624 -8.62 -15.95 -20.86
N LEU A 625 -9.19 -15.49 -19.73
CA LEU A 625 -8.43 -14.80 -18.67
C LEU A 625 -7.25 -15.68 -18.20
N PRO A 626 -6.13 -15.07 -17.77
CA PRO A 626 -5.04 -15.79 -17.14
C PRO A 626 -5.54 -16.67 -16.00
N ARG A 627 -5.12 -17.94 -15.98
CA ARG A 627 -5.53 -18.88 -14.93
C ARG A 627 -4.83 -18.53 -13.62
N ILE A 628 -5.61 -18.20 -12.60
CA ILE A 628 -5.13 -18.04 -11.23
C ILE A 628 -5.06 -19.43 -10.57
N PRO A 629 -3.89 -19.91 -10.11
CA PRO A 629 -3.75 -21.18 -9.42
C PRO A 629 -4.19 -21.04 -7.96
N TRP A 630 -5.51 -21.00 -7.71
CA TRP A 630 -6.12 -20.77 -6.39
C TRP A 630 -5.55 -21.63 -5.25
N SER A 631 -5.14 -22.87 -5.54
CA SER A 631 -4.57 -23.80 -4.55
C SER A 631 -3.11 -23.55 -4.19
N LYS A 632 -2.44 -22.62 -4.88
CA LYS A 632 -1.05 -22.25 -4.67
C LYS A 632 -0.91 -20.78 -4.25
N ILE A 633 -2.03 -20.12 -3.97
CA ILE A 633 -1.99 -18.76 -3.44
C ILE A 633 -1.56 -18.85 -1.99
N GLU A 634 -0.46 -18.18 -1.66
CA GLU A 634 -0.04 -17.99 -0.27
C GLU A 634 -0.35 -16.56 0.18
N ASP A 635 -0.87 -16.41 1.40
CA ASP A 635 -1.10 -15.12 2.03
C ASP A 635 -0.50 -15.14 3.43
N ARG A 636 0.46 -14.25 3.68
CA ARG A 636 1.09 -14.08 4.98
C ARG A 636 0.16 -13.24 5.85
N HIS A 637 -0.86 -13.87 6.39
CA HIS A 637 -1.88 -13.29 7.27
C HIS A 637 -1.36 -12.53 8.52
N GLY A 638 -0.07 -12.67 8.88
CA GLY A 638 0.57 -11.89 9.95
C GLY A 638 1.27 -10.60 9.47
N GLU A 639 1.41 -10.40 8.16
CA GLU A 639 2.09 -9.26 7.56
C GLU A 639 1.09 -8.12 7.35
N SER A 640 1.29 -7.03 8.09
CA SER A 640 0.37 -5.88 8.12
C SER A 640 1.00 -4.61 7.52
N ALA A 641 2.16 -4.73 6.89
CA ALA A 641 2.82 -3.63 6.20
C ALA A 641 1.91 -2.97 5.14
N LEU A 642 1.81 -1.62 5.08
CA LEU A 642 1.00 -0.98 4.04
C LEU A 642 1.59 -1.29 2.67
N GLY A 643 0.72 -1.67 1.75
CA GLY A 643 1.13 -2.06 0.41
C GLY A 643 1.64 -3.49 0.33
N HIS A 644 1.70 -4.24 1.44
CA HIS A 644 1.70 -5.69 1.39
C HIS A 644 0.38 -6.14 0.79
N SER A 645 0.51 -6.88 -0.30
CA SER A 645 -0.57 -7.60 -0.93
C SER A 645 -0.02 -8.99 -1.14
N PHE A 646 -0.86 -10.03 -1.00
CA PHE A 646 -0.46 -11.38 -1.40
C PHE A 646 0.08 -11.41 -2.85
N ILE A 647 -0.31 -10.44 -3.70
CA ILE A 647 0.22 -10.24 -5.05
C ILE A 647 1.74 -9.95 -5.06
N LYS A 648 2.30 -9.39 -3.99
CA LYS A 648 3.74 -9.12 -3.86
C LYS A 648 4.51 -10.23 -3.17
N ASP A 649 3.85 -11.29 -2.70
CA ASP A 649 4.53 -12.43 -2.07
C ASP A 649 5.40 -13.19 -3.11
N GLU A 650 6.63 -13.54 -2.71
CA GLU A 650 7.59 -14.26 -3.55
C GLU A 650 7.03 -15.57 -4.10
N GLU A 651 6.23 -16.28 -3.29
CA GLU A 651 5.62 -17.56 -3.68
C GLU A 651 4.53 -17.39 -4.77
N ASN A 652 3.92 -16.20 -4.84
CA ASN A 652 2.90 -15.86 -5.83
C ASN A 652 3.46 -15.26 -7.14
N GLN A 653 4.73 -14.85 -7.16
CA GLN A 653 5.35 -14.20 -8.33
C GLN A 653 5.25 -15.04 -9.62
N SER A 654 5.30 -16.37 -9.50
CA SER A 654 5.31 -17.29 -10.64
C SER A 654 4.08 -17.21 -11.54
N TRP A 655 2.89 -16.93 -10.99
CA TRP A 655 1.65 -16.83 -11.76
C TRP A 655 1.25 -15.38 -12.06
N ILE A 656 1.77 -14.43 -11.28
CA ILE A 656 1.52 -12.99 -11.44
C ILE A 656 2.32 -12.44 -12.63
N THR A 657 3.61 -12.77 -12.71
CA THR A 657 4.46 -12.42 -13.85
C THR A 657 3.92 -12.97 -15.18
N ALA A 658 3.27 -14.13 -15.16
CA ALA A 658 2.63 -14.71 -16.35
C ALA A 658 1.37 -13.94 -16.80
N GLY A 659 0.69 -13.22 -15.90
CA GLY A 659 -0.46 -12.36 -16.20
C GLY A 659 -0.11 -10.90 -16.39
N GLU A 660 1.13 -10.50 -16.08
CA GLU A 660 1.58 -9.11 -16.14
C GLU A 660 1.55 -8.59 -17.58
N GLY A 661 0.83 -7.49 -17.81
CA GLY A 661 0.65 -6.90 -19.13
C GLY A 661 -0.26 -7.70 -20.08
N TRP A 662 -1.02 -8.69 -19.59
CA TRP A 662 -1.92 -9.49 -20.44
C TRP A 662 -2.97 -8.63 -21.17
N THR A 663 -3.68 -7.75 -20.45
CA THR A 663 -4.68 -6.85 -21.06
C THR A 663 -4.04 -5.93 -22.11
N ARG A 664 -2.82 -5.44 -21.83
CA ARG A 664 -2.04 -4.63 -22.76
C ARG A 664 -1.70 -5.41 -24.02
N GLN A 665 -1.22 -6.65 -23.90
CA GLN A 665 -0.94 -7.52 -25.05
C GLN A 665 -2.20 -7.77 -25.89
N GLN A 666 -3.37 -7.89 -25.26
CA GLN A 666 -4.64 -8.05 -25.96
C GLN A 666 -5.11 -6.79 -26.72
N ILE A 667 -4.72 -5.60 -26.26
CA ILE A 667 -5.00 -4.32 -26.94
C ILE A 667 -4.00 -4.11 -28.08
N ILE A 668 -2.71 -4.41 -27.86
CA ILE A 668 -1.65 -4.28 -28.88
C ILE A 668 -1.87 -5.26 -30.04
N SER A 669 -2.27 -6.49 -29.74
CA SER A 669 -2.46 -7.56 -30.74
C SER A 669 -3.66 -7.34 -31.65
N SER A 670 -4.56 -6.39 -31.34
CA SER A 670 -5.76 -6.13 -32.12
C SER A 670 -5.87 -4.64 -32.49
N SER A 671 -5.74 -4.33 -33.78
CA SER A 671 -5.88 -2.96 -34.26
C SER A 671 -7.26 -2.36 -33.95
N ALA A 672 -8.32 -3.17 -33.92
CA ALA A 672 -9.66 -2.71 -33.56
C ALA A 672 -9.72 -2.25 -32.08
N ARG A 673 -9.08 -3.00 -31.18
CA ARG A 673 -9.04 -2.66 -29.75
C ARG A 673 -8.13 -1.48 -29.47
N TYR A 674 -6.96 -1.42 -30.12
CA TYR A 674 -6.07 -0.26 -30.05
C TYR A 674 -6.79 1.02 -30.47
N ASN A 675 -7.47 1.00 -31.62
CA ASN A 675 -8.21 2.17 -32.12
C ASN A 675 -9.48 2.48 -31.30
N ALA A 676 -10.03 1.55 -30.54
CA ALA A 676 -11.17 1.81 -29.67
C ALA A 676 -10.78 2.64 -28.44
N TRP A 677 -9.57 2.41 -27.92
CA TRP A 677 -9.11 3.01 -26.66
C TRP A 677 -8.14 4.17 -26.84
N ILE A 678 -7.29 4.15 -27.88
CA ILE A 678 -6.14 5.05 -28.02
C ILE A 678 -6.32 5.97 -29.24
N SER A 679 -6.04 7.25 -29.05
CA SER A 679 -6.01 8.25 -30.12
C SER A 679 -4.69 8.17 -30.88
N LYS A 680 -4.71 8.21 -32.23
CA LYS A 680 -3.46 8.29 -33.02
C LYS A 680 -2.79 9.64 -32.76
N PRO A 681 -1.48 9.69 -32.49
CA PRO A 681 -0.78 10.97 -32.37
C PRO A 681 -0.81 11.70 -33.73
N SER A 682 -1.27 12.95 -33.72
CA SER A 682 -1.13 13.85 -34.88
C SER A 682 0.35 14.24 -35.01
N PRO A 683 0.96 14.18 -36.21
CA PRO A 683 2.34 14.59 -36.39
C PRO A 683 2.59 16.09 -36.16
N ASP A 684 1.53 16.90 -36.05
CA ASP A 684 1.60 18.37 -35.88
C ASP A 684 1.23 18.86 -34.46
N GLU A 685 0.95 17.96 -33.51
CA GLU A 685 0.71 18.35 -32.12
C GLU A 685 1.93 17.99 -31.26
N GLU A 686 2.73 18.99 -30.90
CA GLU A 686 3.71 18.89 -29.82
C GLU A 686 3.03 18.22 -28.62
N ALA A 687 3.77 17.32 -27.96
CA ALA A 687 3.35 16.52 -26.82
C ALA A 687 2.68 17.36 -25.72
N SER A 688 1.39 17.66 -25.91
CA SER A 688 0.56 18.27 -24.89
C SER A 688 0.19 17.19 -23.88
N GLU A 689 -0.04 17.61 -22.64
CA GLU A 689 -0.56 16.84 -21.50
C GLU A 689 -1.96 16.24 -21.77
N ALA A 690 -2.29 15.89 -23.01
CA ALA A 690 -3.56 15.32 -23.40
C ALA A 690 -3.57 13.82 -23.11
N CYS A 691 -4.57 13.40 -22.34
CA CYS A 691 -4.87 12.01 -22.02
C CYS A 691 -4.84 11.14 -23.29
N PRO A 692 -4.00 10.09 -23.35
CA PRO A 692 -3.81 9.26 -24.55
C PRO A 692 -5.04 8.39 -24.88
N TYR A 693 -6.00 8.33 -23.95
CA TYR A 693 -7.24 7.57 -24.08
C TYR A 693 -8.35 8.41 -24.71
N LYS A 694 -9.16 7.78 -25.57
CA LYS A 694 -10.34 8.42 -26.15
C LYS A 694 -11.36 8.73 -25.06
N GLU A 695 -11.75 9.99 -24.95
CA GLU A 695 -12.73 10.46 -23.95
C GLU A 695 -14.06 9.68 -23.98
N ARG A 696 -14.54 9.31 -25.17
CA ARG A 696 -15.75 8.47 -25.33
C ARG A 696 -15.58 7.08 -24.71
N ALA A 697 -14.41 6.46 -24.85
CA ALA A 697 -14.13 5.14 -24.28
C ALA A 697 -14.02 5.21 -22.76
N VAL A 698 -13.34 6.24 -22.24
CA VAL A 698 -13.23 6.52 -20.79
C VAL A 698 -14.62 6.75 -20.18
N ARG A 699 -15.45 7.61 -20.76
CA ARG A 699 -16.82 7.86 -20.26
C ARG A 699 -17.70 6.61 -20.29
N ALA A 700 -17.61 5.80 -21.34
CA ALA A 700 -18.36 4.54 -21.43
C ALA A 700 -17.91 3.53 -20.37
N TYR A 701 -16.60 3.45 -20.10
CA TYR A 701 -16.04 2.63 -19.03
C TYR A 701 -16.51 3.10 -17.64
N SER A 702 -16.42 4.41 -17.36
CA SER A 702 -16.88 5.00 -16.10
C SER A 702 -18.38 4.78 -15.85
N GLN A 703 -19.22 4.85 -16.89
CA GLN A 703 -20.65 4.53 -16.77
C GLN A 703 -20.89 3.06 -16.45
N MET A 704 -20.09 2.16 -17.02
CA MET A 704 -20.16 0.72 -16.75
C MET A 704 -19.73 0.40 -15.31
N GLU A 705 -18.70 1.07 -14.79
CA GLU A 705 -18.32 1.00 -13.38
C GLU A 705 -19.40 1.57 -12.44
N ALA A 706 -19.94 2.75 -12.75
CA ALA A 706 -20.94 3.42 -11.94
C ALA A 706 -22.24 2.61 -11.82
N SER A 707 -22.70 2.02 -12.93
CA SER A 707 -23.86 1.11 -12.95
C SER A 707 -23.67 -0.11 -12.04
N ARG A 708 -22.42 -0.54 -11.81
CA ARG A 708 -22.08 -1.64 -10.92
C ARG A 708 -21.95 -1.20 -9.45
N ARG A 709 -21.43 0.00 -9.20
CA ARG A 709 -21.35 0.56 -7.83
C ARG A 709 -22.74 0.82 -7.22
N GLY A 710 -23.76 1.05 -8.05
CA GLY A 710 -25.15 1.29 -7.62
C GLY A 710 -26.05 0.06 -7.43
N GLN A 711 -25.58 -1.17 -7.72
CA GLN A 711 -26.38 -2.38 -7.46
C GLN A 711 -26.21 -2.85 -6.00
N PRO A 712 -27.30 -3.13 -5.26
CA PRO A 712 -27.21 -3.69 -3.92
C PRO A 712 -26.53 -5.06 -4.00
N ARG A 713 -25.37 -5.19 -3.35
CA ARG A 713 -24.71 -6.48 -3.13
C ARG A 713 -25.46 -7.17 -1.99
N PHE A 714 -26.08 -8.30 -2.29
CA PHE A 714 -26.73 -9.17 -1.31
C PHE A 714 -25.71 -9.86 -0.41
#